data_AF-A0A4W6FKY9-F1
#
_entry.id   AF-A0A4W6FKY9-F1
#
_cell.length_a   1.000
_cell.length_b   1.000
_cell.length_c   1.000
_cell.angle_alpha   90.00
_cell.angle_beta   90.00
_cell.angle_gamma   90.00
#
_symmetry.space_group_name_H-M   'P 1'
#
loop_
_entity.id
_entity.type
_entity.pdbx_description
1 polymer ?
#
loop_
_entity_poly.entity_id
_entity_poly.type
_entity_poly.pdbx_seq_one_letter_code
_entity_poly.pdbx_strand_id
1 'polypeptide(L)'
;MKKVFTAEQISDWFTSGPTFANIKLTDEAVERKFDEPASKETSPSEVPVEGSPKRVNSDGGRFQKLEPARSAAPPPLASYEYPSLPITKNRQELVSLIENNSVVIIRGATGSGKTTQLPQYILDHYNEKNASCNIVVTQPRKIGATSIARWVATQRRCTLGSLVGYQVGLEKMVTEHTRLIYMTTGVLLQKLVTAKCLTEYSHIFVDEVHERTEEMDFLLLVLRKLLHSNSRYVKIILMSATINCRQFAEYFGTPIQGKMNPAYVFEVEGAPYAIEEFYLDDLHSLFPYRSPHLDDPHISVEMYNLAISLIQSFDEMEESGMTSSERGSVLVFLPGLHEISCMQESLAKLVHRRLQVYPLHSTVTLEEQNGVFLFPVPGYRKVILSTNIAESSVTVPDVKYVIDFCLARHLVCDQDTNYQSLRLTWASKTNCNQRRGRAGRVSKGYCYRLVTKEFWRNEIPDYMIPEMLLAPLSTIMLKVKLLDMGDPRSLLSTALSPPNLGNIVRTILQLKEMGALSVKSDGRGQNEDGDLTFLGRVLAHLPVDLYLGKMIVLGHVFGCLDECLIIAASHSLKSFFAIPSMQQLDELDWGKENFIQIKRIREVAELYEDLKKRVSQFNMQVPDNIQMVIAGAYYPNYFVQGEIDEDLASRELSGFNPRTTVMLRNLPPYSFLYYKQLQSLFRLCGQVKAISFESSSPALCVPFLCSVNVDFQSQSVCPVGVVSSTIDPDKLPPNHLFVVNITEVVDVGHFWGFQADEASLAKQRHLTAEINTRTLHPVTVSLYPNLLCLAPYSEINEQNLYYRAKILHMRGNSVEVFFLDFGNTAVVACSSLRELPSDLLSHPFQAQEFQVSGMRPSAQSIILGNQWSSRARDRFITLVKGTSVFVSLYSILHNVMRVQLFINTETRNTSMVDIMVEEGHAVKAEESFDSKDMETGAYVPNAASSSWKDRKKEEKDLIDKLLAHFSKSNQSFSKTKVHLHGPTSSHKINFHSLSHKTHFKTVCIERSSINSLALNENPHYKHQRMLVAGTVSVNSTGTRILLNDTSIMPDIPGLPALVTMLFTPVMELRTNEERTYYTGALCGLGWNSQTQEGLLPDHDIELTFDVRFDVEDITEINALRVAINRLVCEGPSGTLHLGRDRISRLQEDCRDRLIRLFTKSPPREAVTPVYFEKLEKWNQVDPSLRMDIVEPGRGKTKAVLFQLHPVTLLNT
;
A
#
# COMPACT_ATOMS: atom_id res chain seq x y z
N MET A 1 -26.24 1.35 -17.87
CA MET A 1 -27.02 1.38 -16.61
C MET A 1 -26.07 1.01 -15.47
N LYS A 2 -26.19 1.63 -14.28
CA LYS A 2 -25.32 1.31 -13.14
C LYS A 2 -25.89 0.08 -12.40
N LYS A 3 -25.11 -0.99 -12.25
CA LYS A 3 -25.43 -2.02 -11.25
C LYS A 3 -25.17 -1.41 -9.87
N VAL A 4 -26.16 -1.49 -8.98
CA VAL A 4 -26.03 -1.08 -7.58
C VAL A 4 -25.72 -2.34 -6.80
N PHE A 5 -24.53 -2.42 -6.21
CA PHE A 5 -24.16 -3.52 -5.31
C PHE A 5 -24.81 -3.29 -3.94
N THR A 6 -25.30 -4.35 -3.30
CA THR A 6 -25.90 -4.27 -1.96
C THR A 6 -24.81 -4.28 -0.88
N ALA A 7 -25.15 -3.84 0.35
CA ALA A 7 -24.21 -3.90 1.47
C ALA A 7 -23.78 -5.34 1.81
N GLU A 8 -24.68 -6.31 1.61
CA GLU A 8 -24.42 -7.74 1.78
C GLU A 8 -23.34 -8.24 0.80
N GLN A 9 -23.42 -7.87 -0.48
CA GLN A 9 -22.40 -8.22 -1.49
C GLN A 9 -21.01 -7.65 -1.18
N ILE A 10 -20.94 -6.51 -0.49
CA ILE A 10 -19.68 -5.90 -0.05
C ILE A 10 -19.17 -6.63 1.20
N SER A 11 -20.06 -7.00 2.13
CA SER A 11 -19.72 -7.78 3.33
C SER A 11 -19.14 -9.16 3.00
N ASP A 12 -19.71 -9.86 2.02
CA ASP A 12 -19.26 -11.20 1.61
C ASP A 12 -17.80 -11.20 1.10
N TRP A 13 -17.35 -10.12 0.45
CA TRP A 13 -15.97 -9.97 -0.04
C TRP A 13 -14.92 -9.93 1.07
N PHE A 14 -15.29 -9.57 2.30
CA PHE A 14 -14.35 -9.44 3.43
C PHE A 14 -14.43 -10.58 4.44
N THR A 15 -15.38 -11.51 4.30
CA THR A 15 -15.76 -12.42 5.40
C THR A 15 -15.75 -13.92 5.06
N SER A 16 -15.55 -14.30 3.79
CA SER A 16 -15.72 -15.69 3.34
C SER A 16 -14.58 -16.22 2.45
N GLY A 17 -13.60 -16.90 3.04
CA GLY A 17 -12.96 -18.06 2.39
C GLY A 17 -13.62 -19.36 2.90
N PRO A 18 -13.66 -20.47 2.14
CA PRO A 18 -13.12 -20.73 0.81
C PRO A 18 -14.23 -21.08 -0.22
N THR A 19 -15.43 -20.52 -0.09
CA THR A 19 -16.68 -21.07 -0.66
C THR A 19 -17.09 -20.53 -2.05
N PHE A 20 -16.18 -19.94 -2.82
CA PHE A 20 -16.50 -19.22 -4.08
C PHE A 20 -16.76 -20.11 -5.32
N ALA A 21 -17.24 -21.34 -5.14
CA ALA A 21 -17.32 -22.35 -6.21
C ALA A 21 -18.66 -22.37 -7.01
N ASN A 22 -19.77 -21.84 -6.49
CA ASN A 22 -21.11 -22.06 -7.08
C ASN A 22 -22.11 -20.91 -6.89
N ILE A 23 -21.90 -19.75 -7.54
CA ILE A 23 -22.96 -18.75 -7.73
C ILE A 23 -23.16 -18.51 -9.24
N LYS A 24 -24.30 -18.97 -9.77
CA LYS A 24 -24.74 -18.64 -11.13
C LYS A 24 -25.47 -17.30 -11.12
N LEU A 25 -25.03 -16.38 -11.96
CA LEU A 25 -25.76 -15.15 -12.26
C LEU A 25 -26.94 -15.47 -13.18
N THR A 26 -28.15 -15.51 -12.63
CA THR A 26 -29.41 -15.49 -13.40
C THR A 26 -30.10 -14.14 -13.21
N ASP A 27 -30.41 -13.46 -14.32
CA ASP A 27 -31.19 -12.23 -14.31
C ASP A 27 -32.67 -12.56 -14.05
N GLU A 28 -33.18 -12.27 -12.85
CA GLU A 28 -34.63 -12.23 -12.60
C GLU A 28 -35.16 -10.80 -12.79
N ALA A 29 -36.13 -10.66 -13.70
CA ALA A 29 -36.77 -9.39 -13.99
C ALA A 29 -37.86 -9.08 -12.96
N VAL A 30 -37.74 -7.94 -12.27
CA VAL A 30 -38.81 -7.44 -11.39
C VAL A 30 -39.87 -6.73 -12.24
N GLU A 31 -40.99 -7.39 -12.45
CA GLU A 31 -42.19 -6.80 -13.06
C GLU A 31 -42.68 -5.60 -12.23
N ARG A 32 -42.92 -4.46 -12.89
CA ARG A 32 -43.75 -3.39 -12.35
C ARG A 32 -45.09 -3.37 -13.07
N LYS A 33 -46.16 -3.63 -12.31
CA LYS A 33 -47.54 -3.45 -12.77
C LYS A 33 -47.74 -2.02 -13.27
N PHE A 34 -48.33 -1.90 -14.46
CA PHE A 34 -49.00 -0.70 -14.92
C PHE A 34 -50.42 -1.10 -15.32
N ASP A 35 -51.40 -0.34 -14.86
CA ASP A 35 -52.80 -0.59 -15.18
C ASP A 35 -53.13 -0.26 -16.64
N GLU A 36 -53.98 -1.09 -17.23
CA GLU A 36 -54.52 -0.96 -18.58
C GLU A 36 -55.57 0.18 -18.65
N PRO A 37 -55.92 0.71 -19.85
CA PRO A 37 -56.99 0.02 -20.57
C PRO A 37 -56.97 0.07 -22.11
N ALA A 38 -57.59 -0.98 -22.67
CA ALA A 38 -58.46 -0.97 -23.86
C ALA A 38 -57.87 -0.98 -25.29
N SER A 39 -57.93 -2.20 -25.85
CA SER A 39 -58.71 -2.57 -27.05
C SER A 39 -58.04 -2.69 -28.43
N LYS A 40 -58.14 -3.93 -28.97
CA LYS A 40 -58.55 -4.34 -30.36
C LYS A 40 -57.71 -3.83 -31.56
N GLU A 41 -57.43 -4.60 -32.62
CA GLU A 41 -57.95 -5.92 -33.07
C GLU A 41 -57.02 -6.58 -34.13
N THR A 42 -57.19 -7.90 -34.34
CA THR A 42 -56.87 -8.69 -35.57
C THR A 42 -55.44 -8.80 -36.19
N SER A 43 -54.73 -9.90 -35.89
CA SER A 43 -54.52 -11.13 -36.71
C SER A 43 -54.35 -11.08 -38.27
N PRO A 44 -53.80 -12.14 -38.94
CA PRO A 44 -52.71 -13.08 -38.58
C PRO A 44 -51.80 -13.57 -39.78
N SER A 45 -50.75 -14.35 -39.43
CA SER A 45 -50.17 -15.56 -40.11
C SER A 45 -49.95 -15.68 -41.66
N GLU A 46 -48.77 -16.19 -42.09
CA GLU A 46 -48.61 -17.58 -42.62
C GLU A 46 -47.14 -18.03 -42.94
N VAL A 47 -46.96 -19.32 -43.32
CA VAL A 47 -45.79 -20.25 -43.14
C VAL A 47 -45.82 -21.33 -44.26
N PRO A 48 -44.74 -21.77 -44.98
CA PRO A 48 -43.53 -22.49 -44.49
C PRO A 48 -42.17 -21.93 -45.03
N VAL A 49 -40.92 -22.41 -44.75
CA VAL A 49 -40.23 -23.73 -44.55
C VAL A 49 -39.87 -24.49 -45.84
N GLU A 50 -38.57 -24.73 -46.10
CA GLU A 50 -37.88 -26.06 -46.09
C GLU A 50 -36.57 -26.10 -46.96
N GLY A 51 -35.65 -27.04 -46.68
CA GLY A 51 -34.61 -27.49 -47.65
C GLY A 51 -33.13 -27.45 -47.22
N SER A 52 -32.48 -28.62 -47.11
CA SER A 52 -31.03 -28.85 -46.95
C SER A 52 -30.58 -30.00 -47.89
N PRO A 53 -29.39 -30.66 -47.88
CA PRO A 53 -28.07 -30.39 -47.25
C PRO A 53 -26.80 -30.70 -48.12
N LYS A 54 -25.59 -30.30 -47.65
CA LYS A 54 -24.23 -30.93 -47.75
C LYS A 54 -23.64 -31.51 -49.07
N ARG A 55 -22.45 -31.00 -49.48
CA ARG A 55 -21.10 -31.68 -49.69
C ARG A 55 -20.21 -30.84 -50.65
N VAL A 56 -18.96 -30.41 -50.39
CA VAL A 56 -17.62 -31.02 -50.09
C VAL A 56 -16.58 -30.68 -51.20
N ASN A 57 -15.39 -30.23 -50.78
CA ASN A 57 -14.06 -30.18 -51.45
C ASN A 57 -13.64 -29.08 -52.46
N SER A 58 -12.40 -28.58 -52.23
CA SER A 58 -11.34 -28.06 -53.13
C SER A 58 -11.72 -27.36 -54.44
N ASP A 59 -11.22 -26.17 -54.78
CA ASP A 59 -9.78 -25.86 -54.82
C ASP A 59 -9.48 -24.33 -54.80
N GLY A 60 -8.20 -23.94 -54.82
CA GLY A 60 -7.76 -22.54 -54.59
C GLY A 60 -8.09 -21.49 -55.68
N GLY A 61 -8.27 -20.24 -55.26
CA GLY A 61 -8.48 -19.10 -56.16
C GLY A 61 -8.29 -17.72 -55.51
N ARG A 62 -7.36 -16.91 -56.06
CA ARG A 62 -7.15 -15.45 -55.89
C ARG A 62 -7.90 -14.71 -54.78
N PHE A 63 -7.15 -14.13 -53.83
CA PHE A 63 -7.62 -13.00 -53.03
C PHE A 63 -8.01 -11.82 -53.92
N GLN A 64 -9.31 -11.55 -54.03
CA GLN A 64 -9.85 -10.34 -54.63
C GLN A 64 -9.85 -9.23 -53.57
N LYS A 65 -9.40 -8.02 -53.92
CA LYS A 65 -9.46 -6.85 -53.04
C LYS A 65 -10.93 -6.58 -52.65
N LEU A 66 -11.24 -6.69 -51.37
CA LEU A 66 -12.45 -6.09 -50.80
C LEU A 66 -12.21 -4.58 -50.66
N GLU A 67 -13.07 -3.78 -51.29
CA GLU A 67 -13.09 -2.33 -51.08
C GLU A 67 -13.62 -2.01 -49.67
N PRO A 68 -13.13 -0.94 -49.02
CA PRO A 68 -13.65 -0.51 -47.72
C PRO A 68 -15.07 0.03 -47.88
N ALA A 69 -15.97 -0.43 -47.01
CA ALA A 69 -17.35 0.05 -46.96
C ALA A 69 -17.39 1.57 -46.75
N ARG A 70 -18.20 2.27 -47.57
CA ARG A 70 -18.42 3.72 -47.43
C ARG A 70 -19.01 4.02 -46.05
N SER A 71 -18.30 4.78 -45.23
CA SER A 71 -18.85 5.29 -43.97
C SER A 71 -19.96 6.28 -44.24
N ALA A 72 -21.02 6.24 -43.43
CA ALA A 72 -22.07 7.25 -43.45
C ALA A 72 -21.48 8.62 -43.07
N ALA A 73 -21.94 9.68 -43.74
CA ALA A 73 -21.51 11.04 -43.44
C ALA A 73 -21.91 11.42 -42.00
N PRO A 74 -21.03 12.09 -41.22
CA PRO A 74 -21.40 12.58 -39.90
C PRO A 74 -22.52 13.64 -40.01
N PRO A 75 -23.39 13.77 -39.00
CA PRO A 75 -24.41 14.82 -38.99
C PRO A 75 -23.75 16.20 -38.99
N PRO A 76 -24.34 17.21 -39.66
CA PRO A 76 -23.77 18.54 -39.74
C PRO A 76 -23.66 19.18 -38.36
N LEU A 77 -22.46 19.68 -38.03
CA LEU A 77 -22.21 20.41 -36.80
C LEU A 77 -23.04 21.70 -36.76
N ALA A 78 -23.77 21.90 -35.66
CA ALA A 78 -24.50 23.14 -35.42
C ALA A 78 -23.53 24.33 -35.34
N SER A 79 -23.95 25.49 -35.87
CA SER A 79 -23.15 26.72 -35.87
C SER A 79 -22.81 27.15 -34.44
N TYR A 80 -21.52 27.14 -34.10
CA TYR A 80 -20.99 27.54 -32.80
C TYR A 80 -20.38 28.94 -32.88
N GLU A 81 -20.83 29.83 -32.00
CA GLU A 81 -20.26 31.17 -31.85
C GLU A 81 -19.14 31.14 -30.80
N TYR A 82 -17.94 31.58 -31.19
CA TYR A 82 -16.76 31.49 -30.33
C TYR A 82 -16.69 32.65 -29.33
N PRO A 83 -16.28 32.38 -28.07
CA PRO A 83 -16.07 33.43 -27.09
C PRO A 83 -14.93 34.37 -27.50
N SER A 84 -15.05 35.64 -27.13
CA SER A 84 -14.00 36.66 -27.34
C SER A 84 -12.83 36.46 -26.38
N LEU A 85 -11.94 35.51 -26.70
CA LEU A 85 -10.69 35.24 -26.01
C LEU A 85 -9.50 35.76 -26.85
N PRO A 86 -8.31 35.97 -26.24
CA PRO A 86 -7.13 36.47 -26.96
C PRO A 86 -6.80 35.69 -28.25
N ILE A 87 -6.87 34.36 -28.22
CA ILE A 87 -6.59 33.50 -29.39
C ILE A 87 -7.59 33.65 -30.54
N THR A 88 -8.81 34.15 -30.27
CA THR A 88 -9.88 34.26 -31.26
C THR A 88 -9.53 35.24 -32.38
N LYS A 89 -8.72 36.27 -32.09
CA LYS A 89 -8.25 37.27 -33.06
C LYS A 89 -7.43 36.65 -34.20
N ASN A 90 -6.68 35.59 -33.91
CA ASN A 90 -5.76 34.94 -34.86
C ASN A 90 -6.31 33.61 -35.43
N ARG A 91 -7.63 33.35 -35.33
CA ARG A 91 -8.24 32.07 -35.75
C ARG A 91 -7.84 31.63 -37.17
N GLN A 92 -7.98 32.51 -38.17
CA GLN A 92 -7.70 32.18 -39.57
C GLN A 92 -6.21 31.94 -39.83
N GLU A 93 -5.36 32.77 -39.22
CA GLU A 93 -3.89 32.68 -39.29
C GLU A 93 -3.39 31.36 -38.68
N LEU A 94 -3.86 31.02 -37.47
CA LEU A 94 -3.51 29.78 -36.77
C LEU A 94 -3.92 28.53 -37.53
N VAL A 95 -5.13 28.51 -38.12
CA VAL A 95 -5.59 27.39 -38.95
C VAL A 95 -4.72 27.25 -40.19
N SER A 96 -4.45 28.35 -40.92
CA SER A 96 -3.54 28.35 -42.07
C SER A 96 -2.12 27.88 -41.71
N LEU A 97 -1.61 28.29 -40.55
CA LEU A 97 -0.29 27.91 -40.07
C LEU A 97 -0.19 26.40 -39.80
N ILE A 98 -1.21 25.80 -39.18
CA ILE A 98 -1.28 24.36 -38.88
C ILE A 98 -1.46 23.55 -40.18
N GLU A 99 -2.27 24.03 -41.13
CA GLU A 99 -2.42 23.41 -42.46
C GLU A 99 -1.08 23.33 -43.21
N ASN A 100 -0.25 24.37 -43.13
CA ASN A 100 0.99 24.48 -43.91
C ASN A 100 2.24 23.85 -43.26
N ASN A 101 2.22 23.55 -41.95
CA ASN A 101 3.38 23.00 -41.22
C ASN A 101 3.08 21.61 -40.66
N SER A 102 4.10 20.75 -40.51
CA SER A 102 3.93 19.45 -39.81
C SER A 102 3.96 19.59 -38.29
N VAL A 103 4.72 20.57 -37.78
CA VAL A 103 4.81 20.88 -36.34
C VAL A 103 4.66 22.39 -36.14
N VAL A 104 3.83 22.77 -35.17
CA VAL A 104 3.58 24.16 -34.76
C VAL A 104 3.70 24.27 -33.24
N ILE A 105 4.31 25.36 -32.75
CA ILE A 105 4.41 25.67 -31.32
C ILE A 105 3.58 26.92 -31.03
N ILE A 106 2.60 26.81 -30.13
CA ILE A 106 1.72 27.90 -29.71
C ILE A 106 2.06 28.31 -28.28
N ARG A 107 2.67 29.49 -28.13
CA ARG A 107 2.87 30.15 -26.84
C ARG A 107 1.72 31.12 -26.57
N GLY A 108 1.24 31.20 -25.34
CA GLY A 108 0.31 32.25 -24.94
C GLY A 108 -0.12 32.14 -23.49
N ALA A 109 -0.50 33.24 -22.86
CA ALA A 109 -0.83 33.30 -21.43
C ALA A 109 -1.86 32.24 -20.97
N THR A 110 -1.91 31.96 -19.66
CA THR A 110 -3.01 31.21 -19.07
C THR A 110 -4.34 31.93 -19.32
N GLY A 111 -5.39 31.17 -19.65
CA GLY A 111 -6.69 31.76 -20.03
C GLY A 111 -6.78 32.32 -21.47
N SER A 112 -5.71 32.29 -22.28
CA SER A 112 -5.75 32.83 -23.66
C SER A 112 -6.65 32.06 -24.64
N GLY A 113 -7.09 30.85 -24.28
CA GLY A 113 -8.02 30.02 -25.06
C GLY A 113 -7.40 28.84 -25.83
N LYS A 114 -6.07 28.66 -25.81
CA LYS A 114 -5.33 27.58 -26.53
C LYS A 114 -6.01 26.21 -26.47
N THR A 115 -6.10 25.63 -25.28
CA THR A 115 -6.55 24.25 -25.03
C THR A 115 -8.02 24.00 -25.39
N THR A 116 -8.87 25.02 -25.27
CA THR A 116 -10.32 24.87 -25.50
C THR A 116 -10.70 25.26 -26.93
N GLN A 117 -10.16 26.34 -27.50
CA GLN A 117 -10.64 26.88 -28.77
C GLN A 117 -9.83 26.41 -29.98
N LEU A 118 -8.51 26.19 -29.87
CA LEU A 118 -7.70 25.83 -31.03
C LEU A 118 -8.06 24.45 -31.64
N PRO A 119 -8.30 23.38 -30.85
CA PRO A 119 -8.80 22.12 -31.41
C PRO A 119 -10.17 22.26 -32.07
N GLN A 120 -11.02 23.14 -31.54
CA GLN A 120 -12.34 23.44 -32.10
C GLN A 120 -12.24 24.18 -33.46
N TYR A 121 -11.30 25.12 -33.62
CA TYR A 121 -11.08 25.80 -34.90
C TYR A 121 -10.70 24.82 -36.02
N ILE A 122 -9.82 23.85 -35.71
CA ILE A 122 -9.38 22.81 -36.66
C ILE A 122 -10.53 21.84 -36.98
N LEU A 123 -11.29 21.41 -35.97
CA LEU A 123 -12.43 20.51 -36.15
C LEU A 123 -13.48 21.12 -37.10
N ASP A 124 -13.83 22.39 -36.88
CA ASP A 124 -14.81 23.08 -37.73
C ASP A 124 -14.28 23.33 -39.14
N HIS A 125 -13.02 23.74 -39.27
CA HIS A 125 -12.39 23.97 -40.58
C HIS A 125 -12.38 22.71 -41.47
N TYR A 126 -12.11 21.55 -40.87
CA TYR A 126 -12.16 20.28 -41.60
C TYR A 126 -13.59 19.84 -41.90
N ASN A 127 -14.55 20.12 -41.02
CA ASN A 127 -15.96 19.86 -41.26
C ASN A 127 -16.51 20.75 -42.40
N GLU A 128 -16.18 22.04 -42.43
CA GLU A 128 -16.47 22.98 -43.52
C GLU A 128 -15.89 22.48 -44.87
N LYS A 129 -14.71 21.83 -44.84
CA LYS A 129 -14.05 21.19 -46.00
C LYS A 129 -14.59 19.79 -46.36
N ASN A 130 -15.53 19.21 -45.60
CA ASN A 130 -15.93 17.80 -45.69
C ASN A 130 -14.75 16.80 -45.64
N ALA A 131 -13.70 17.13 -44.88
CA ALA A 131 -12.50 16.32 -44.74
C ALA A 131 -12.48 15.55 -43.41
N SER A 132 -11.94 14.32 -43.41
CA SER A 132 -11.83 13.51 -42.21
C SER A 132 -10.86 14.14 -41.19
N CYS A 133 -11.35 14.40 -39.98
CA CYS A 133 -10.53 14.94 -38.89
C CYS A 133 -10.73 14.13 -37.61
N ASN A 134 -9.64 13.68 -37.00
CA ASN A 134 -9.65 13.04 -35.68
C ASN A 134 -8.54 13.67 -34.83
N ILE A 135 -8.94 14.32 -33.74
CA ILE A 135 -8.08 15.17 -32.92
C ILE A 135 -7.92 14.55 -31.54
N VAL A 136 -6.68 14.44 -31.09
CA VAL A 136 -6.34 14.17 -29.69
C VAL A 136 -5.65 15.37 -29.06
N VAL A 137 -6.01 15.67 -27.82
CA VAL A 137 -5.37 16.69 -26.99
C VAL A 137 -4.88 16.04 -25.70
N THR A 138 -3.58 16.05 -25.43
CA THR A 138 -3.07 15.57 -24.15
C THR A 138 -3.27 16.60 -23.05
N GLN A 139 -3.42 16.13 -21.82
CA GLN A 139 -3.30 16.90 -20.60
C GLN A 139 -2.41 16.12 -19.62
N PRO A 140 -1.56 16.78 -18.81
CA PRO A 140 -0.72 16.07 -17.85
C PRO A 140 -1.54 15.44 -16.70
N ARG A 141 -2.75 15.93 -16.41
CA ARG A 141 -3.54 15.54 -15.24
C ARG A 141 -4.95 15.06 -15.61
N LYS A 142 -5.43 13.98 -14.97
CA LYS A 142 -6.78 13.40 -15.20
C LYS A 142 -7.90 14.44 -15.08
N ILE A 143 -7.86 15.27 -14.04
CA ILE A 143 -8.83 16.35 -13.79
C ILE A 143 -8.86 17.39 -14.92
N GLY A 144 -7.72 17.68 -15.55
CA GLY A 144 -7.62 18.58 -16.71
C GLY A 144 -8.38 18.02 -17.90
N ALA A 145 -8.03 16.81 -18.37
CA ALA A 145 -8.71 16.17 -19.50
C ALA A 145 -10.23 16.02 -19.28
N THR A 146 -10.65 15.59 -18.10
CA THR A 146 -12.07 15.39 -17.77
C THR A 146 -12.85 16.71 -17.71
N SER A 147 -12.32 17.74 -17.02
CA SER A 147 -13.01 19.02 -16.89
C SER A 147 -13.09 19.79 -18.21
N ILE A 148 -12.01 19.79 -18.99
CA ILE A 148 -11.95 20.47 -20.29
C ILE A 148 -12.87 19.81 -21.31
N ALA A 149 -12.92 18.48 -21.38
CA ALA A 149 -13.85 17.79 -22.26
C ALA A 149 -15.32 18.07 -21.90
N ARG A 150 -15.66 18.08 -20.61
CA ARG A 150 -17.01 18.47 -20.13
C ARG A 150 -17.33 19.92 -20.52
N TRP A 151 -16.40 20.84 -20.31
CA TRP A 151 -16.54 22.26 -20.66
C TRP A 151 -16.78 22.45 -22.16
N VAL A 152 -15.93 21.87 -23.01
CA VAL A 152 -16.05 21.99 -24.47
C VAL A 152 -17.34 21.30 -24.99
N ALA A 153 -17.73 20.15 -24.42
CA ALA A 153 -19.00 19.51 -24.74
C ALA A 153 -20.21 20.41 -24.39
N THR A 154 -20.14 21.11 -23.24
CA THR A 154 -21.16 22.07 -22.79
C THR A 154 -21.23 23.28 -23.71
N GLN A 155 -20.06 23.86 -24.07
CA GLN A 155 -19.97 24.95 -25.05
C GLN A 155 -20.62 24.57 -26.38
N ARG A 156 -20.38 23.34 -26.85
CA ARG A 156 -20.95 22.77 -28.08
C ARG A 156 -22.41 22.33 -27.99
N ARG A 157 -23.01 22.37 -26.79
CA ARG A 157 -24.34 21.80 -26.50
C ARG A 157 -24.47 20.33 -26.95
N CYS A 158 -23.38 19.57 -26.92
CA CYS A 158 -23.36 18.16 -27.32
C CYS A 158 -23.23 17.23 -26.10
N THR A 159 -23.79 16.02 -26.19
CA THR A 159 -23.61 15.00 -25.16
C THR A 159 -22.15 14.56 -25.09
N LEU A 160 -21.56 14.58 -23.89
CA LEU A 160 -20.19 14.10 -23.67
C LEU A 160 -20.04 12.64 -24.13
N GLY A 161 -19.00 12.35 -24.90
CA GLY A 161 -18.77 11.06 -25.55
C GLY A 161 -19.39 10.93 -26.95
N SER A 162 -20.17 11.93 -27.41
CA SER A 162 -20.55 12.06 -28.83
C SER A 162 -19.37 12.67 -29.61
N LEU A 163 -19.46 13.92 -30.09
CA LEU A 163 -18.39 14.61 -30.82
C LEU A 163 -17.11 14.80 -29.99
N VAL A 164 -17.30 15.19 -28.73
CA VAL A 164 -16.24 15.54 -27.77
C VAL A 164 -16.24 14.53 -26.63
N GLY A 165 -15.08 13.99 -26.29
CA GLY A 165 -14.93 12.95 -25.27
C GLY A 165 -13.61 13.02 -24.51
N TYR A 166 -13.42 12.09 -23.57
CA TYR A 166 -12.13 11.93 -22.87
C TYR A 166 -11.77 10.50 -22.54
N GLN A 167 -10.48 10.24 -22.34
CA GLN A 167 -9.97 8.97 -21.83
C GLN A 167 -8.85 9.20 -20.80
N VAL A 168 -9.07 8.77 -19.54
CA VAL A 168 -8.14 9.00 -18.42
C VAL A 168 -7.98 7.73 -17.57
N GLY A 169 -6.81 7.09 -17.62
CA GLY A 169 -6.62 5.77 -17.01
C GLY A 169 -7.62 4.75 -17.57
N LEU A 170 -8.50 4.23 -16.69
CA LEU A 170 -9.56 3.29 -17.04
C LEU A 170 -10.86 3.98 -17.51
N GLU A 171 -11.08 5.24 -17.13
CA GLU A 171 -12.30 5.96 -17.47
C GLU A 171 -12.28 6.40 -18.94
N LYS A 172 -13.27 5.95 -19.73
CA LYS A 172 -13.36 6.25 -21.16
C LYS A 172 -14.77 6.71 -21.55
N MET A 173 -14.89 7.99 -21.87
CA MET A 173 -16.10 8.62 -22.40
C MET A 173 -15.89 8.98 -23.88
N VAL A 174 -15.83 7.95 -24.74
CA VAL A 174 -15.52 8.04 -26.18
C VAL A 174 -16.32 6.99 -26.95
N THR A 175 -16.91 7.38 -28.08
CA THR A 175 -17.61 6.50 -29.04
C THR A 175 -16.96 6.57 -30.43
N GLU A 176 -17.42 5.76 -31.38
CA GLU A 176 -16.95 5.81 -32.78
C GLU A 176 -17.24 7.13 -33.49
N HIS A 177 -18.18 7.92 -32.96
CA HIS A 177 -18.53 9.26 -33.44
C HIS A 177 -17.66 10.37 -32.86
N THR A 178 -16.81 10.08 -31.87
CA THR A 178 -15.93 11.08 -31.27
C THR A 178 -14.82 11.48 -32.24
N ARG A 179 -14.60 12.79 -32.35
CA ARG A 179 -13.60 13.42 -33.24
C ARG A 179 -12.65 14.37 -32.50
N LEU A 180 -12.98 14.75 -31.26
CA LEU A 180 -12.12 15.49 -30.35
C LEU A 180 -12.02 14.76 -29.01
N ILE A 181 -10.86 14.19 -28.70
CA ILE A 181 -10.62 13.42 -27.47
C ILE A 181 -9.56 14.12 -26.61
N TYR A 182 -9.91 14.46 -25.38
CA TYR A 182 -8.94 14.88 -24.36
C TYR A 182 -8.45 13.64 -23.58
N MET A 183 -7.14 13.44 -23.43
CA MET A 183 -6.62 12.28 -22.68
C MET A 183 -5.36 12.60 -21.89
N THR A 184 -4.99 11.75 -20.93
CA THR A 184 -3.70 11.92 -20.23
C THR A 184 -2.53 11.53 -21.13
N THR A 185 -1.37 12.19 -20.94
CA THR A 185 -0.11 11.93 -21.67
C THR A 185 0.22 10.43 -21.75
N GLY A 186 0.22 9.72 -20.62
CA GLY A 186 0.46 8.27 -20.57
C GLY A 186 -0.53 7.39 -21.35
N VAL A 187 -1.79 7.82 -21.50
CA VAL A 187 -2.80 7.07 -22.29
C VAL A 187 -2.49 7.17 -23.78
N LEU A 188 -2.13 8.36 -24.27
CA LEU A 188 -1.70 8.52 -25.66
C LEU A 188 -0.38 7.77 -25.90
N LEU A 189 0.58 7.92 -24.99
CA LEU A 189 1.87 7.25 -25.08
C LEU A 189 1.73 5.72 -25.17
N GLN A 190 0.91 5.11 -24.32
CA GLN A 190 0.66 3.65 -24.37
C GLN A 190 0.05 3.24 -25.73
N LYS A 191 -0.94 3.98 -26.23
CA LYS A 191 -1.55 3.74 -27.56
C LYS A 191 -0.51 3.80 -28.68
N LEU A 192 0.35 4.83 -28.71
CA LEU A 192 1.35 5.02 -29.76
C LEU A 192 2.49 4.00 -29.70
N VAL A 193 2.94 3.60 -28.50
CA VAL A 193 3.95 2.53 -28.33
C VAL A 193 3.42 1.18 -28.82
N THR A 194 2.15 0.87 -28.56
CA THR A 194 1.50 -0.36 -29.07
C THR A 194 1.25 -0.31 -30.58
N ALA A 195 0.74 0.81 -31.10
CA ALA A 195 0.37 0.94 -32.52
C ALA A 195 1.57 1.20 -33.46
N LYS A 196 2.70 1.70 -32.93
CA LYS A 196 3.93 2.07 -33.65
C LYS A 196 3.71 3.01 -34.85
N CYS A 197 2.64 3.79 -34.83
CA CYS A 197 2.29 4.81 -35.82
C CYS A 197 1.38 5.88 -35.19
N LEU A 198 1.26 7.04 -35.82
CA LEU A 198 0.40 8.15 -35.35
C LEU A 198 -0.96 8.20 -36.06
N THR A 199 -1.19 7.33 -37.05
CA THR A 199 -2.28 7.46 -38.05
C THR A 199 -3.70 7.24 -37.52
N GLU A 200 -3.87 6.88 -36.24
CA GLU A 200 -5.17 6.95 -35.54
C GLU A 200 -5.71 8.40 -35.51
N TYR A 201 -4.83 9.41 -35.52
CA TYR A 201 -5.17 10.82 -35.41
C TYR A 201 -4.66 11.63 -36.61
N SER A 202 -5.42 12.63 -37.05
CA SER A 202 -4.93 13.63 -38.02
C SER A 202 -4.19 14.77 -37.33
N HIS A 203 -4.59 15.12 -36.10
CA HIS A 203 -3.97 16.18 -35.30
C HIS A 203 -3.70 15.68 -33.87
N ILE A 204 -2.48 15.89 -33.40
CA ILE A 204 -2.03 15.60 -32.04
C ILE A 204 -1.61 16.91 -31.38
N PHE A 205 -2.39 17.35 -30.40
CA PHE A 205 -2.07 18.49 -29.54
C PHE A 205 -1.39 17.98 -28.28
N VAL A 206 -0.17 18.46 -28.01
CA VAL A 206 0.51 18.24 -26.74
C VAL A 206 0.48 19.54 -25.95
N ASP A 207 -0.36 19.58 -24.91
CA ASP A 207 -0.55 20.78 -24.08
C ASP A 207 0.29 20.76 -22.80
N GLU A 208 0.46 21.93 -22.20
CA GLU A 208 1.21 22.15 -20.96
C GLU A 208 2.66 21.60 -21.01
N VAL A 209 3.32 21.64 -22.19
CA VAL A 209 4.66 21.05 -22.42
C VAL A 209 5.81 21.60 -21.56
N HIS A 210 5.53 22.60 -20.73
CA HIS A 210 6.44 23.11 -19.70
C HIS A 210 6.46 22.27 -18.41
N GLU A 211 5.53 21.33 -18.18
CA GLU A 211 5.59 20.44 -16.99
C GLU A 211 6.79 19.46 -17.05
N ARG A 212 7.39 19.21 -18.23
CA ARG A 212 8.63 18.43 -18.46
C ARG A 212 8.73 17.08 -17.73
N THR A 213 7.58 16.39 -17.60
CA THR A 213 7.49 15.05 -17.00
C THR A 213 8.12 13.96 -17.86
N GLU A 214 8.51 12.84 -17.26
CA GLU A 214 9.17 11.74 -18.00
C GLU A 214 8.31 11.19 -19.16
N GLU A 215 7.01 10.98 -18.94
CA GLU A 215 6.09 10.51 -19.98
C GLU A 215 5.93 11.51 -21.12
N MET A 216 6.02 12.81 -20.83
CA MET A 216 5.84 13.86 -21.83
C MET A 216 7.08 14.03 -22.69
N ASP A 217 8.27 14.09 -22.09
CA ASP A 217 9.53 14.12 -22.84
C ASP A 217 9.70 12.85 -23.70
N PHE A 218 9.26 11.68 -23.20
CA PHE A 218 9.25 10.45 -23.99
C PHE A 218 8.17 10.45 -25.09
N LEU A 219 6.96 10.98 -24.84
CA LEU A 219 5.95 11.16 -25.87
C LEU A 219 6.46 12.06 -27.00
N LEU A 220 7.14 13.17 -26.69
CA LEU A 220 7.73 14.06 -27.70
C LEU A 220 8.79 13.34 -28.55
N LEU A 221 9.60 12.46 -27.95
CA LEU A 221 10.54 11.59 -28.67
C LEU A 221 9.81 10.62 -29.61
N VAL A 222 8.81 9.88 -29.11
CA VAL A 222 7.99 8.94 -29.90
C VAL A 222 7.31 9.64 -31.08
N LEU A 223 6.67 10.78 -30.81
CA LEU A 223 6.02 11.62 -31.81
C LEU A 223 7.01 12.07 -32.89
N ARG A 224 8.19 12.61 -32.51
CA ARG A 224 9.23 13.03 -33.44
C ARG A 224 9.70 11.86 -34.32
N LYS A 225 9.95 10.69 -33.74
CA LYS A 225 10.46 9.52 -34.47
C LYS A 225 9.42 8.95 -35.45
N LEU A 226 8.16 8.81 -35.02
CA LEU A 226 7.08 8.27 -35.86
C LEU A 226 6.66 9.25 -36.97
N LEU A 227 6.67 10.56 -36.72
CA LEU A 227 6.40 11.59 -37.73
C LEU A 227 7.39 11.49 -38.91
N HIS A 228 8.69 11.36 -38.62
CA HIS A 228 9.72 11.29 -39.66
C HIS A 228 9.74 9.94 -40.42
N SER A 229 9.40 8.84 -39.74
CA SER A 229 9.44 7.49 -40.32
C SER A 229 8.20 7.14 -41.13
N ASN A 230 7.03 7.02 -40.49
CA ASN A 230 5.84 6.39 -41.07
C ASN A 230 4.55 7.24 -41.04
N SER A 231 4.57 8.40 -40.36
CA SER A 231 3.35 9.19 -40.09
C SER A 231 3.41 10.64 -40.57
N ARG A 232 4.11 10.91 -41.68
CA ARG A 232 4.49 12.25 -42.18
C ARG A 232 3.37 13.28 -42.38
N TYR A 233 2.12 12.83 -42.51
CA TYR A 233 0.96 13.70 -42.74
C TYR A 233 0.25 14.15 -41.46
N VAL A 234 0.60 13.58 -40.30
CA VAL A 234 -0.02 13.93 -39.02
C VAL A 234 0.50 15.29 -38.54
N LYS A 235 -0.42 16.15 -38.08
CA LYS A 235 -0.10 17.48 -37.55
C LYS A 235 0.19 17.40 -36.06
N ILE A 236 1.30 18.01 -35.62
CA ILE A 236 1.66 18.11 -34.21
C ILE A 236 1.59 19.57 -33.77
N ILE A 237 0.87 19.84 -32.69
CA ILE A 237 0.72 21.18 -32.13
C ILE A 237 1.17 21.13 -30.67
N LEU A 238 2.25 21.85 -30.33
CA LEU A 238 2.75 21.97 -28.96
C LEU A 238 2.21 23.25 -28.33
N MET A 239 1.62 23.20 -27.14
CA MET A 239 0.98 24.35 -26.49
C MET A 239 1.55 24.59 -25.09
N SER A 240 1.80 25.86 -24.75
CA SER A 240 2.31 26.25 -23.42
C SER A 240 2.12 27.74 -23.11
N ALA A 241 2.18 28.10 -21.83
CA ALA A 241 2.25 29.49 -21.38
C ALA A 241 3.68 30.01 -21.19
N THR A 242 4.61 29.16 -20.75
CA THR A 242 5.91 29.57 -20.18
C THR A 242 7.11 28.79 -20.75
N ILE A 243 6.94 28.15 -21.91
CA ILE A 243 7.97 27.36 -22.59
C ILE A 243 9.16 28.21 -23.10
N ASN A 244 10.35 27.62 -23.11
CA ASN A 244 11.45 28.04 -23.98
C ASN A 244 11.15 27.58 -25.41
N CYS A 245 10.43 28.38 -26.19
CA CYS A 245 10.00 28.03 -27.55
C CYS A 245 11.16 27.58 -28.45
N ARG A 246 12.34 28.19 -28.30
CA ARG A 246 13.52 27.93 -29.13
C ARG A 246 13.99 26.47 -29.01
N GLN A 247 14.10 25.95 -27.79
CA GLN A 247 14.54 24.56 -27.55
C GLN A 247 13.63 23.54 -28.27
N PHE A 248 12.32 23.75 -28.21
CA PHE A 248 11.34 22.86 -28.84
C PHE A 248 11.29 23.06 -30.37
N ALA A 249 11.45 24.29 -30.85
CA ALA A 249 11.48 24.62 -32.26
C ALA A 249 12.70 23.98 -32.97
N GLU A 250 13.88 24.04 -32.33
CA GLU A 250 15.10 23.38 -32.80
C GLU A 250 14.94 21.84 -32.73
N TYR A 251 14.34 21.30 -31.66
CA TYR A 251 14.13 19.86 -31.50
C TYR A 251 13.21 19.25 -32.57
N PHE A 252 12.10 19.92 -32.91
CA PHE A 252 11.19 19.52 -33.99
C PHE A 252 11.55 20.11 -35.36
N GLY A 253 12.78 20.63 -35.51
CA GLY A 253 13.24 21.15 -36.79
C GLY A 253 13.22 20.11 -37.91
N THR A 254 12.95 20.57 -39.13
CA THR A 254 12.85 19.72 -40.33
C THR A 254 14.00 19.98 -41.30
N PRO A 255 14.59 18.94 -41.93
CA PRO A 255 15.66 19.12 -42.90
C PRO A 255 15.09 19.62 -44.25
N ILE A 256 15.41 20.85 -44.61
CA ILE A 256 15.02 21.49 -45.87
C ILE A 256 16.30 21.96 -46.58
N GLN A 257 16.55 21.46 -47.80
CA GLN A 257 17.73 21.79 -48.60
C GLN A 257 19.08 21.63 -47.84
N GLY A 258 19.18 20.61 -46.99
CA GLY A 258 20.39 20.33 -46.20
C GLY A 258 20.58 21.23 -44.96
N LYS A 259 19.65 22.14 -44.66
CA LYS A 259 19.61 22.92 -43.42
C LYS A 259 18.46 22.45 -42.53
N MET A 260 18.68 22.46 -41.21
CA MET A 260 17.63 22.20 -40.23
C MET A 260 16.85 23.49 -39.98
N ASN A 261 15.63 23.58 -40.49
CA ASN A 261 14.75 24.71 -40.24
C ASN A 261 13.92 24.43 -38.97
N PRO A 262 13.92 25.32 -37.96
CA PRO A 262 13.15 25.12 -36.73
C PRO A 262 11.64 25.12 -36.99
N ALA A 263 10.88 24.43 -36.14
CA ALA A 263 9.42 24.44 -36.21
C ALA A 263 8.86 25.84 -35.92
N TYR A 264 7.73 26.19 -36.54
CA TYR A 264 7.16 27.53 -36.42
C TYR A 264 6.66 27.80 -34.99
N VAL A 265 6.98 28.99 -34.46
CA VAL A 265 6.52 29.47 -33.15
C VAL A 265 5.53 30.61 -33.36
N PHE A 266 4.32 30.46 -32.83
CA PHE A 266 3.29 31.49 -32.80
C PHE A 266 3.07 31.97 -31.37
N GLU A 267 3.09 33.28 -31.13
CA GLU A 267 2.81 33.88 -29.82
C GLU A 267 1.42 34.55 -29.84
N VAL A 268 0.52 34.10 -28.97
CA VAL A 268 -0.81 34.69 -28.79
C VAL A 268 -0.69 35.92 -27.90
N GLU A 269 -0.90 37.10 -28.48
CA GLU A 269 -0.85 38.38 -27.77
C GLU A 269 -2.02 38.58 -26.79
N GLY A 270 -1.72 39.23 -25.66
CA GLY A 270 -2.70 39.63 -24.65
C GLY A 270 -2.95 38.61 -23.54
N ALA A 271 -3.19 39.13 -22.34
CA ALA A 271 -3.72 38.39 -21.20
C ALA A 271 -5.19 38.79 -20.98
N PRO A 272 -6.03 37.94 -20.34
CA PRO A 272 -7.43 38.29 -20.07
C PRO A 272 -7.57 39.55 -19.20
N TYR A 273 -6.81 39.63 -18.10
CA TYR A 273 -6.77 40.78 -17.19
C TYR A 273 -5.35 41.00 -16.64
N ALA A 274 -5.11 42.19 -16.09
CA ALA A 274 -3.85 42.52 -15.42
C ALA A 274 -3.71 41.81 -14.06
N ILE A 275 -2.47 41.49 -13.68
CA ILE A 275 -2.12 40.88 -12.39
C ILE A 275 -0.99 41.69 -11.77
N GLU A 276 -1.18 42.19 -10.55
CA GLU A 276 -0.14 42.88 -9.78
C GLU A 276 0.64 41.88 -8.91
N GLU A 277 1.94 42.09 -8.79
CA GLU A 277 2.86 41.22 -8.03
C GLU A 277 3.47 41.97 -6.85
N PHE A 278 3.39 41.36 -5.67
CA PHE A 278 3.95 41.84 -4.42
C PHE A 278 4.92 40.82 -3.86
N TYR A 279 6.02 41.29 -3.31
CA TYR A 279 7.06 40.49 -2.67
C TYR A 279 7.08 40.79 -1.17
N LEU A 280 7.85 40.02 -0.40
CA LEU A 280 7.94 40.18 1.04
C LEU A 280 8.36 41.62 1.44
N ASP A 281 9.23 42.26 0.67
CA ASP A 281 9.68 43.65 0.90
C ASP A 281 8.59 44.71 0.64
N ASP A 282 7.56 44.38 -0.13
CA ASP A 282 6.40 45.27 -0.33
C ASP A 282 5.42 45.20 0.87
N LEU A 283 5.60 44.22 1.77
CA LEU A 283 4.76 44.00 2.96
C LEU A 283 5.41 44.50 4.26
N HIS A 284 6.62 45.08 4.17
CA HIS A 284 7.44 45.53 5.30
C HIS A 284 6.74 46.51 6.25
N SER A 285 5.86 47.37 5.73
CA SER A 285 5.09 48.35 6.50
C SER A 285 3.96 47.73 7.33
N LEU A 286 3.56 46.50 7.01
CA LEU A 286 2.50 45.77 7.69
C LEU A 286 3.06 44.77 8.71
N PHE A 287 4.19 44.10 8.40
CA PHE A 287 4.78 43.07 9.28
C PHE A 287 6.32 43.06 9.24
N PRO A 288 7.01 43.00 10.39
CA PRO A 288 8.45 42.72 10.44
C PRO A 288 8.72 41.24 10.12
N TYR A 289 9.71 40.97 9.27
CA TYR A 289 10.08 39.62 8.83
C TYR A 289 11.60 39.39 8.83
N ARG A 290 12.01 38.14 8.65
CA ARG A 290 13.40 37.74 8.31
C ARG A 290 13.42 37.16 6.89
N SER A 291 14.51 37.36 6.16
CA SER A 291 14.67 36.72 4.84
C SER A 291 14.73 35.20 4.99
N PRO A 292 14.10 34.42 4.09
CA PRO A 292 14.32 32.98 4.03
C PRO A 292 15.79 32.67 3.68
N HIS A 293 16.26 31.48 4.10
CA HIS A 293 17.58 30.96 3.79
C HIS A 293 17.51 29.98 2.61
N LEU A 294 18.53 29.96 1.75
CA LEU A 294 18.54 29.07 0.57
C LEU A 294 18.50 27.59 0.97
N ASP A 295 19.44 27.19 1.85
CA ASP A 295 19.72 25.79 2.21
C ASP A 295 18.68 25.13 3.13
N ASP A 296 17.78 25.91 3.73
CA ASP A 296 16.75 25.44 4.66
C ASP A 296 15.33 25.85 4.19
N PRO A 297 14.83 25.27 3.09
CA PRO A 297 13.50 25.55 2.57
C PRO A 297 12.42 25.01 3.52
N HIS A 298 11.86 25.89 4.36
CA HIS A 298 10.74 25.58 5.26
C HIS A 298 9.72 26.72 5.31
N ILE A 299 8.55 26.47 5.93
CA ILE A 299 7.56 27.51 6.24
C ILE A 299 7.60 27.77 7.74
N SER A 300 8.03 28.97 8.14
CA SER A 300 8.06 29.36 9.55
C SER A 300 6.66 29.75 10.07
N VAL A 301 6.50 29.79 11.40
CA VAL A 301 5.23 30.17 12.04
C VAL A 301 4.85 31.62 11.69
N GLU A 302 5.84 32.49 11.55
CA GLU A 302 5.68 33.89 11.13
C GLU A 302 5.13 33.98 9.69
N MET A 303 5.57 33.11 8.77
CA MET A 303 5.06 33.08 7.40
C MET A 303 3.59 32.63 7.33
N TYR A 304 3.18 31.66 8.14
CA TYR A 304 1.76 31.30 8.26
C TYR A 304 0.93 32.47 8.81
N ASN A 305 1.42 33.16 9.86
CA ASN A 305 0.76 34.33 10.42
C ASN A 305 0.63 35.46 9.38
N LEU A 306 1.68 35.73 8.58
CA LEU A 306 1.65 36.70 7.49
C LEU A 306 0.58 36.36 6.44
N ALA A 307 0.53 35.09 5.99
CA ALA A 307 -0.49 34.65 5.03
C ALA A 307 -1.92 34.79 5.58
N ILE A 308 -2.12 34.56 6.88
CA ILE A 308 -3.40 34.77 7.57
C ILE A 308 -3.77 36.26 7.59
N SER A 309 -2.83 37.15 7.93
CA SER A 309 -3.05 38.61 7.92
C SER A 309 -3.36 39.15 6.52
N LEU A 310 -2.74 38.61 5.47
CA LEU A 310 -3.09 38.92 4.08
C LEU A 310 -4.55 38.54 3.78
N ILE A 311 -4.95 37.31 4.13
CA ILE A 311 -6.34 36.84 3.94
C ILE A 311 -7.35 37.72 4.68
N GLN A 312 -7.01 38.21 5.88
CA GLN A 312 -7.87 39.12 6.65
C GLN A 312 -7.97 40.51 6.01
N SER A 313 -6.85 41.11 5.60
CA SER A 313 -6.81 42.46 5.03
C SER A 313 -7.47 42.57 3.64
N PHE A 314 -7.63 41.47 2.89
CA PHE A 314 -8.35 41.49 1.61
C PHE A 314 -9.82 41.95 1.71
N ASP A 315 -10.48 41.76 2.86
CA ASP A 315 -11.83 42.32 3.09
C ASP A 315 -11.80 43.86 3.07
N GLU A 316 -10.86 44.46 3.80
CA GLU A 316 -10.69 45.91 3.92
C GLU A 316 -10.26 46.55 2.60
N MET A 317 -9.43 45.85 1.81
CA MET A 317 -9.06 46.28 0.45
C MET A 317 -10.26 46.30 -0.50
N GLU A 318 -11.21 45.37 -0.36
CA GLU A 318 -12.40 45.29 -1.22
C GLU A 318 -13.53 46.26 -0.79
N GLU A 319 -13.68 46.56 0.51
CA GLU A 319 -14.68 47.52 1.01
C GLU A 319 -14.46 48.96 0.52
N SER A 320 -13.23 49.31 0.11
CA SER A 320 -12.91 50.61 -0.50
C SER A 320 -13.54 50.84 -1.88
N GLY A 321 -14.16 49.82 -2.49
CA GLY A 321 -14.65 49.83 -3.87
C GLY A 321 -16.06 49.26 -4.07
N MET A 322 -17.07 49.98 -3.57
CA MET A 322 -18.50 49.78 -3.86
C MET A 322 -19.16 48.55 -3.21
N THR A 323 -20.45 48.68 -2.88
CA THR A 323 -21.26 47.65 -2.21
C THR A 323 -21.51 46.45 -3.13
N SER A 324 -20.62 45.47 -3.11
CA SER A 324 -20.80 44.17 -3.78
C SER A 324 -20.88 43.04 -2.74
N SER A 325 -21.75 42.05 -2.99
CA SER A 325 -21.94 40.90 -2.09
C SER A 325 -20.91 39.78 -2.32
N GLU A 326 -19.98 39.98 -3.24
CA GLU A 326 -19.06 38.97 -3.77
C GLU A 326 -17.62 39.26 -3.34
N ARG A 327 -17.05 38.36 -2.55
CA ARG A 327 -15.67 38.46 -2.04
C ARG A 327 -14.73 37.66 -2.93
N GLY A 328 -13.60 38.23 -3.33
CA GLY A 328 -12.66 37.55 -4.22
C GLY A 328 -12.02 36.30 -3.58
N SER A 329 -12.02 35.17 -4.30
CA SER A 329 -11.47 33.92 -3.78
C SER A 329 -9.94 33.95 -3.71
N VAL A 330 -9.38 33.32 -2.69
CA VAL A 330 -7.94 33.22 -2.40
C VAL A 330 -7.44 31.82 -2.71
N LEU A 331 -6.33 31.71 -3.44
CA LEU A 331 -5.60 30.47 -3.68
C LEU A 331 -4.22 30.54 -3.02
N VAL A 332 -3.95 29.62 -2.10
CA VAL A 332 -2.69 29.54 -1.34
C VAL A 332 -1.89 28.32 -1.82
N PHE A 333 -0.66 28.53 -2.26
CA PHE A 333 0.25 27.45 -2.68
C PHE A 333 1.15 27.00 -1.54
N LEU A 334 0.97 25.75 -1.11
CA LEU A 334 1.70 25.08 -0.04
C LEU A 334 2.39 23.81 -0.60
N PRO A 335 3.52 23.36 -0.03
CA PRO A 335 4.31 22.29 -0.64
C PRO A 335 3.77 20.87 -0.43
N GLY A 336 2.91 20.63 0.56
CA GLY A 336 2.40 19.29 0.89
C GLY A 336 1.19 19.28 1.83
N LEU A 337 0.72 18.08 2.14
CA LEU A 337 -0.48 17.87 2.97
C LEU A 337 -0.27 18.28 4.44
N HIS A 338 0.95 18.16 4.97
CA HIS A 338 1.27 18.61 6.32
C HIS A 338 1.09 20.12 6.44
N GLU A 339 1.63 20.87 5.49
CA GLU A 339 1.58 22.33 5.46
C GLU A 339 0.15 22.83 5.19
N ILE A 340 -0.62 22.13 4.36
CA ILE A 340 -2.07 22.36 4.19
C ILE A 340 -2.80 22.20 5.53
N SER A 341 -2.54 21.12 6.28
CA SER A 341 -3.17 20.90 7.59
C SER A 341 -2.80 21.98 8.60
N CYS A 342 -1.52 22.37 8.70
CA CYS A 342 -1.07 23.45 9.60
C CYS A 342 -1.71 24.81 9.27
N MET A 343 -1.87 25.13 7.98
CA MET A 343 -2.59 26.34 7.56
C MET A 343 -4.09 26.24 7.85
N GLN A 344 -4.72 25.08 7.62
CA GLN A 344 -6.13 24.84 7.92
C GLN A 344 -6.43 24.95 9.42
N GLU A 345 -5.62 24.36 10.30
CA GLU A 345 -5.72 24.50 11.76
C GLU A 345 -5.55 25.97 12.21
N SER A 346 -4.72 26.73 11.51
CA SER A 346 -4.47 28.13 11.85
C SER A 346 -5.61 29.05 11.37
N LEU A 347 -6.19 28.78 10.19
CA LEU A 347 -7.41 29.43 9.70
C LEU A 347 -8.66 29.03 10.50
N ALA A 348 -8.73 27.80 11.02
CA ALA A 348 -9.84 27.33 11.85
C ALA A 348 -10.00 28.14 13.16
N LYS A 349 -8.96 28.84 13.61
CA LYS A 349 -9.04 29.79 14.75
C LYS A 349 -9.86 31.05 14.43
N LEU A 350 -10.26 31.25 13.16
CA LEU A 350 -10.94 32.44 12.65
C LEU A 350 -12.40 32.18 12.23
N VAL A 351 -13.08 31.17 12.80
CA VAL A 351 -14.46 30.75 12.45
C VAL A 351 -15.43 31.93 12.26
N HIS A 352 -15.30 32.98 13.08
CA HIS A 352 -16.17 34.15 13.06
C HIS A 352 -16.05 35.05 11.81
N ARG A 353 -15.03 34.87 10.95
CA ARG A 353 -14.72 35.75 9.81
C ARG A 353 -15.32 35.32 8.46
N ARG A 354 -16.34 34.45 8.45
CA ARG A 354 -17.04 33.97 7.23
C ARG A 354 -16.08 33.44 6.15
N LEU A 355 -15.20 32.52 6.53
CA LEU A 355 -14.29 31.84 5.60
C LEU A 355 -14.84 30.45 5.23
N GLN A 356 -14.70 30.05 3.96
CA GLN A 356 -14.88 28.66 3.51
C GLN A 356 -13.53 28.14 3.01
N VAL A 357 -12.92 27.22 3.76
CA VAL A 357 -11.57 26.69 3.48
C VAL A 357 -11.69 25.34 2.77
N TYR A 358 -11.03 25.19 1.63
CA TYR A 358 -11.04 23.97 0.82
C TYR A 358 -9.61 23.44 0.63
N PRO A 359 -9.27 22.26 1.19
CA PRO A 359 -7.99 21.60 0.91
C PRO A 359 -8.00 20.99 -0.49
N LEU A 360 -6.95 21.26 -1.27
CA LEU A 360 -6.77 20.78 -2.63
C LEU A 360 -5.41 20.06 -2.76
N HIS A 361 -5.43 18.77 -2.43
CA HIS A 361 -4.26 17.89 -2.52
C HIS A 361 -4.55 16.68 -3.41
N SER A 362 -3.51 16.00 -3.89
CA SER A 362 -3.68 14.80 -4.71
C SER A 362 -4.45 13.70 -3.97
N THR A 363 -4.25 13.51 -2.66
CA THR A 363 -4.91 12.45 -1.86
C THR A 363 -6.40 12.69 -1.61
N VAL A 364 -6.85 13.94 -1.65
CA VAL A 364 -8.26 14.35 -1.47
C VAL A 364 -9.16 13.70 -2.54
N THR A 365 -10.43 13.44 -2.21
CA THR A 365 -11.37 12.78 -3.14
C THR A 365 -11.72 13.68 -4.33
N LEU A 366 -12.15 13.07 -5.45
CA LEU A 366 -12.50 13.85 -6.64
C LEU A 366 -13.70 14.78 -6.39
N GLU A 367 -14.59 14.44 -5.46
CA GLU A 367 -15.77 15.23 -5.11
C GLU A 367 -15.41 16.44 -4.25
N GLU A 368 -14.55 16.28 -3.24
CA GLU A 368 -13.95 17.39 -2.48
C GLU A 368 -13.14 18.31 -3.41
N GLN A 369 -12.36 17.75 -4.35
CA GLN A 369 -11.67 18.52 -5.40
C GLN A 369 -12.68 19.26 -6.30
N ASN A 370 -13.81 18.65 -6.65
CA ASN A 370 -14.85 19.30 -7.44
C ASN A 370 -15.56 20.43 -6.67
N GLY A 371 -15.64 20.34 -5.34
CA GLY A 371 -16.15 21.41 -4.46
C GLY A 371 -15.41 22.74 -4.66
N VAL A 372 -14.14 22.70 -5.07
CA VAL A 372 -13.33 23.88 -5.38
C VAL A 372 -13.84 24.66 -6.61
N PHE A 373 -14.64 24.06 -7.49
CA PHE A 373 -15.28 24.77 -8.61
C PHE A 373 -16.63 25.41 -8.25
N LEU A 374 -17.19 25.14 -7.07
CA LEU A 374 -18.43 25.77 -6.63
C LEU A 374 -18.18 27.22 -6.19
N PHE A 375 -19.18 28.08 -6.40
CA PHE A 375 -19.16 29.44 -5.86
C PHE A 375 -19.31 29.41 -4.32
N PRO A 376 -18.66 30.34 -3.58
CA PRO A 376 -18.89 30.45 -2.15
C PRO A 376 -20.32 30.85 -1.81
N VAL A 377 -20.72 30.57 -0.57
CA VAL A 377 -21.94 31.12 0.03
C VAL A 377 -21.85 32.66 0.03
N PRO A 378 -22.91 33.39 -0.35
CA PRO A 378 -22.89 34.86 -0.38
C PRO A 378 -22.38 35.47 0.94
N GLY A 379 -21.45 36.41 0.83
CA GLY A 379 -20.81 37.05 1.99
C GLY A 379 -19.74 36.22 2.71
N TYR A 380 -19.40 35.01 2.23
CA TYR A 380 -18.22 34.25 2.66
C TYR A 380 -17.06 34.43 1.67
N ARG A 381 -15.81 34.39 2.16
CA ARG A 381 -14.60 34.33 1.34
C ARG A 381 -14.12 32.88 1.20
N LYS A 382 -13.94 32.42 -0.02
CA LYS A 382 -13.37 31.10 -0.35
C LYS A 382 -11.85 31.15 -0.28
N VAL A 383 -11.26 30.20 0.44
CA VAL A 383 -9.81 30.04 0.60
C VAL A 383 -9.43 28.62 0.19
N ILE A 384 -8.61 28.48 -0.84
CA ILE A 384 -8.21 27.20 -1.42
C ILE A 384 -6.77 26.94 -0.99
N LEU A 385 -6.52 25.87 -0.25
CA LEU A 385 -5.18 25.47 0.22
C LEU A 385 -4.66 24.35 -0.68
N SER A 386 -3.75 24.67 -1.61
CA SER A 386 -3.37 23.77 -2.70
C SER A 386 -1.88 23.47 -2.77
N THR A 387 -1.54 22.27 -3.25
CA THR A 387 -0.21 22.00 -3.81
C THR A 387 -0.14 22.40 -5.30
N ASN A 388 0.91 21.95 -6.02
CA ASN A 388 1.07 22.15 -7.47
C ASN A 388 -0.09 21.57 -8.33
N ILE A 389 -1.06 20.87 -7.74
CA ILE A 389 -2.28 20.42 -8.43
C ILE A 389 -3.14 21.59 -8.98
N ALA A 390 -3.10 22.78 -8.36
CA ALA A 390 -3.72 23.99 -8.91
C ALA A 390 -2.76 24.81 -9.79
N GLU A 391 -1.48 24.44 -9.87
CA GLU A 391 -0.47 25.14 -10.68
C GLU A 391 -0.63 24.81 -12.16
N SER A 392 -0.66 23.50 -12.48
CA SER A 392 -1.01 22.83 -13.75
C SER A 392 -2.53 22.58 -13.94
N SER A 393 -3.09 22.63 -15.16
CA SER A 393 -4.37 22.00 -15.59
C SER A 393 -5.72 22.37 -14.90
N VAL A 394 -5.75 22.85 -13.65
CA VAL A 394 -7.00 23.13 -12.91
C VAL A 394 -7.39 24.60 -13.05
N THR A 395 -8.63 24.88 -13.49
CA THR A 395 -9.12 26.24 -13.72
C THR A 395 -10.29 26.60 -12.82
N VAL A 396 -9.97 27.10 -11.63
CA VAL A 396 -10.94 27.78 -10.75
C VAL A 396 -11.17 29.19 -11.31
N PRO A 397 -12.42 29.60 -11.65
CA PRO A 397 -12.67 30.85 -12.36
C PRO A 397 -12.63 32.09 -11.44
N ASP A 398 -13.01 31.94 -10.17
CA ASP A 398 -13.26 33.01 -9.20
C ASP A 398 -12.02 33.46 -8.39
N VAL A 399 -10.83 32.96 -8.71
CA VAL A 399 -9.59 33.32 -8.00
C VAL A 399 -9.14 34.74 -8.36
N LYS A 400 -9.15 35.62 -7.35
CA LYS A 400 -8.68 37.00 -7.44
C LYS A 400 -7.31 37.20 -6.78
N TYR A 401 -7.05 36.47 -5.69
CA TYR A 401 -5.83 36.57 -4.89
C TYR A 401 -5.05 35.26 -4.91
N VAL A 402 -3.74 35.33 -5.15
CA VAL A 402 -2.81 34.20 -5.03
C VAL A 402 -1.78 34.52 -3.94
N ILE A 403 -1.58 33.59 -3.00
CA ILE A 403 -0.50 33.63 -2.02
C ILE A 403 0.44 32.46 -2.33
N ASP A 404 1.69 32.77 -2.66
CA ASP A 404 2.69 31.78 -3.10
C ASP A 404 3.88 31.78 -2.14
N PHE A 405 4.03 30.66 -1.41
CA PHE A 405 5.21 30.43 -0.55
C PHE A 405 6.47 30.13 -1.37
N CYS A 406 6.38 30.05 -2.71
CA CYS A 406 7.48 29.75 -3.63
C CYS A 406 8.18 28.40 -3.38
N LEU A 407 7.53 27.49 -2.64
CA LEU A 407 8.02 26.15 -2.35
C LEU A 407 7.28 25.07 -3.16
N ALA A 408 7.92 23.92 -3.34
CA ALA A 408 7.35 22.71 -3.90
C ALA A 408 8.04 21.47 -3.30
N ARG A 409 7.39 20.31 -3.41
CA ARG A 409 8.04 19.01 -3.18
C ARG A 409 8.39 18.38 -4.53
N HIS A 410 9.62 17.92 -4.67
CA HIS A 410 10.12 17.26 -5.87
C HIS A 410 10.69 15.88 -5.53
N LEU A 411 10.44 14.91 -6.41
CA LEU A 411 11.00 13.58 -6.30
C LEU A 411 12.43 13.63 -6.82
N VAL A 412 13.38 13.27 -5.96
CA VAL A 412 14.82 13.23 -6.27
C VAL A 412 15.28 11.79 -6.07
N CYS A 413 15.95 11.22 -7.06
CA CYS A 413 16.59 9.93 -6.91
C CYS A 413 18.01 10.08 -6.37
N ASP A 414 18.35 9.29 -5.36
CA ASP A 414 19.71 9.18 -4.83
C ASP A 414 20.62 8.49 -5.86
N GLN A 415 21.71 9.13 -6.31
CA GLN A 415 22.52 8.59 -7.41
C GLN A 415 23.27 7.31 -7.03
N ASP A 416 23.58 7.13 -5.74
CA ASP A 416 24.30 5.97 -5.22
C ASP A 416 23.37 4.78 -5.01
N THR A 417 22.19 4.96 -4.42
CA THR A 417 21.26 3.84 -4.10
C THR A 417 20.10 3.66 -5.09
N ASN A 418 19.84 4.63 -5.96
CA ASN A 418 18.63 4.74 -6.78
C ASN A 418 17.31 4.72 -5.96
N TYR A 419 17.38 5.03 -4.66
CA TYR A 419 16.21 5.20 -3.82
C TYR A 419 15.62 6.60 -4.00
N GLN A 420 14.30 6.66 -4.06
CA GLN A 420 13.57 7.91 -4.23
C GLN A 420 13.44 8.67 -2.91
N SER A 421 13.45 10.00 -3.00
CA SER A 421 13.37 10.93 -1.88
C SER A 421 12.47 12.11 -2.25
N LEU A 422 11.41 12.37 -1.48
CA LEU A 422 10.53 13.52 -1.71
C LEU A 422 11.07 14.75 -0.97
N ARG A 423 11.89 15.55 -1.64
CA ARG A 423 12.57 16.71 -1.04
C ARG A 423 11.74 17.98 -1.18
N LEU A 424 11.76 18.81 -0.13
CA LEU A 424 11.19 20.16 -0.15
C LEU A 424 12.24 21.12 -0.74
N THR A 425 11.84 21.90 -1.74
CA THR A 425 12.73 22.80 -2.49
C THR A 425 12.00 24.08 -2.90
N TRP A 426 12.77 25.09 -3.28
CA TRP A 426 12.24 26.27 -3.97
C TRP A 426 11.68 25.90 -5.34
N ALA A 427 10.47 26.36 -5.65
CA ALA A 427 9.82 26.18 -6.95
C ALA A 427 10.42 27.17 -7.96
N SER A 428 10.51 26.79 -9.23
CA SER A 428 11.14 27.65 -10.25
C SER A 428 10.30 28.90 -10.57
N LYS A 429 10.94 29.95 -11.09
CA LYS A 429 10.25 31.15 -11.60
C LYS A 429 9.15 30.76 -12.59
N THR A 430 9.40 29.75 -13.43
CA THR A 430 8.42 29.18 -14.37
C THR A 430 7.19 28.59 -13.67
N ASN A 431 7.35 27.89 -12.54
CA ASN A 431 6.23 27.39 -11.72
C ASN A 431 5.47 28.57 -11.09
N CYS A 432 6.18 29.44 -10.38
CA CYS A 432 5.58 30.54 -9.63
C CYS A 432 4.93 31.60 -10.55
N ASN A 433 5.32 31.66 -11.83
CA ASN A 433 4.64 32.47 -12.86
C ASN A 433 3.34 31.84 -13.37
N GLN A 434 3.22 30.51 -13.37
CA GLN A 434 1.94 29.82 -13.62
C GLN A 434 0.99 29.97 -12.43
N ARG A 435 1.51 29.87 -11.19
CA ARG A 435 0.76 30.13 -9.94
C ARG A 435 0.14 31.53 -9.96
N ARG A 436 0.94 32.56 -10.25
CA ARG A 436 0.48 33.94 -10.51
C ARG A 436 -0.63 33.98 -11.55
N GLY A 437 -0.47 33.29 -12.67
CA GLY A 437 -1.46 33.18 -13.77
C GLY A 437 -2.73 32.37 -13.46
N ARG A 438 -2.96 32.00 -12.20
CA ARG A 438 -4.25 31.50 -11.69
C ARG A 438 -5.17 32.63 -11.25
N ALA A 439 -4.62 33.79 -10.85
CA ALA A 439 -5.36 35.05 -10.79
C ALA A 439 -5.47 35.69 -12.19
N GLY A 440 -6.23 36.77 -12.35
CA GLY A 440 -6.26 37.57 -13.59
C GLY A 440 -7.08 36.97 -14.73
N ARG A 441 -8.07 36.11 -14.43
CA ARG A 441 -8.85 35.35 -15.44
C ARG A 441 -10.23 35.93 -15.76
N VAL A 442 -10.90 36.48 -14.76
CA VAL A 442 -12.24 37.10 -14.86
C VAL A 442 -12.25 38.56 -14.40
N SER A 443 -11.20 39.00 -13.73
CA SER A 443 -11.03 40.34 -13.16
C SER A 443 -9.55 40.63 -12.94
N LYS A 444 -9.21 41.88 -12.57
CA LYS A 444 -7.87 42.25 -12.09
C LYS A 444 -7.46 41.35 -10.91
N GLY A 445 -6.27 40.75 -11.00
CA GLY A 445 -5.74 39.81 -10.01
C GLY A 445 -4.54 40.33 -9.22
N TYR A 446 -4.24 39.65 -8.12
CA TYR A 446 -3.16 39.99 -7.19
C TYR A 446 -2.37 38.73 -6.80
N CYS A 447 -1.04 38.82 -6.78
CA CYS A 447 -0.15 37.71 -6.43
C CYS A 447 0.89 38.15 -5.39
N TYR A 448 0.88 37.52 -4.23
CA TYR A 448 1.79 37.77 -3.10
C TYR A 448 2.80 36.63 -3.01
N ARG A 449 4.07 36.91 -3.31
CA ARG A 449 5.18 35.96 -3.19
C ARG A 449 5.85 36.17 -1.83
N LEU A 450 5.90 35.14 -1.00
CA LEU A 450 6.45 35.22 0.36
C LEU A 450 7.98 35.05 0.39
N VAL A 451 8.66 35.73 -0.54
CA VAL A 451 10.13 35.84 -0.67
C VAL A 451 10.50 37.28 -1.01
N THR A 452 11.73 37.70 -0.72
CA THR A 452 12.22 39.04 -1.09
C THR A 452 12.48 39.15 -2.59
N LYS A 453 12.52 40.36 -3.14
CA LYS A 453 12.88 40.65 -4.54
C LYS A 453 14.32 40.27 -4.86
N GLU A 454 15.20 40.36 -3.87
CA GLU A 454 16.60 39.92 -3.99
C GLU A 454 16.68 38.40 -4.10
N PHE A 455 16.04 37.67 -3.16
CA PHE A 455 15.96 36.21 -3.19
C PHE A 455 15.30 35.70 -4.48
N TRP A 456 14.22 36.34 -4.93
CA TRP A 456 13.59 36.02 -6.20
C TRP A 456 14.52 36.18 -7.40
N ARG A 457 15.36 37.21 -7.46
CA ARG A 457 16.27 37.45 -8.58
C ARG A 457 17.41 36.43 -8.60
N ASN A 458 18.05 36.23 -7.45
CA ASN A 458 19.34 35.55 -7.34
C ASN A 458 19.20 34.05 -7.06
N GLU A 459 18.25 33.66 -6.20
CA GLU A 459 18.19 32.32 -5.60
C GLU A 459 17.13 31.41 -6.24
N ILE A 460 15.99 31.97 -6.68
CA ILE A 460 14.91 31.18 -7.30
C ILE A 460 15.33 30.74 -8.73
N PRO A 461 15.41 29.43 -9.04
CA PRO A 461 15.85 28.95 -10.35
C PRO A 461 14.82 29.29 -11.44
N ASP A 462 15.26 29.60 -12.67
CA ASP A 462 14.33 30.02 -13.74
C ASP A 462 13.39 28.90 -14.21
N TYR A 463 13.90 27.67 -14.29
CA TYR A 463 13.22 26.48 -14.81
C TYR A 463 13.42 25.29 -13.88
N MET A 464 12.49 24.33 -13.92
CA MET A 464 12.70 23.01 -13.34
C MET A 464 13.67 22.17 -14.18
N ILE A 465 14.42 21.30 -13.53
CA ILE A 465 15.14 20.20 -14.18
C ILE A 465 14.10 19.18 -14.67
N PRO A 466 14.10 18.77 -15.96
CA PRO A 466 13.18 17.77 -16.49
C PRO A 466 13.26 16.42 -15.74
N GLU A 467 12.11 15.79 -15.49
CA GLU A 467 12.05 14.52 -14.75
C GLU A 467 12.83 13.40 -15.44
N MET A 468 12.89 13.41 -16.78
CA MET A 468 13.70 12.52 -17.61
C MET A 468 15.19 12.45 -17.19
N LEU A 469 15.71 13.48 -16.52
CA LEU A 469 17.10 13.52 -16.03
C LEU A 469 17.27 13.01 -14.60
N LEU A 470 16.18 12.92 -13.82
CA LEU A 470 16.19 12.68 -12.37
C LEU A 470 15.47 11.40 -11.94
N ALA A 471 14.53 10.89 -12.74
CA ALA A 471 13.72 9.72 -12.40
C ALA A 471 14.40 8.38 -12.77
N PRO A 472 14.08 7.28 -12.07
CA PRO A 472 14.39 5.92 -12.52
C PRO A 472 13.63 5.60 -13.81
N LEU A 473 14.33 5.14 -14.85
CA LEU A 473 13.75 5.06 -16.20
C LEU A 473 13.05 3.73 -16.49
N SER A 474 12.81 2.86 -15.50
CA SER A 474 12.43 1.46 -15.69
C SER A 474 11.18 1.27 -16.55
N THR A 475 10.11 2.02 -16.28
CA THR A 475 8.86 1.97 -17.06
C THR A 475 9.04 2.52 -18.48
N ILE A 476 9.81 3.61 -18.64
CA ILE A 476 10.16 4.18 -19.94
C ILE A 476 11.01 3.18 -20.76
N MET A 477 11.96 2.49 -20.12
CA MET A 477 12.84 1.50 -20.76
C MET A 477 12.06 0.29 -21.29
N LEU A 478 11.04 -0.19 -20.55
CA LEU A 478 10.12 -1.21 -21.07
C LEU A 478 9.30 -0.71 -22.27
N LYS A 479 8.82 0.54 -22.24
CA LYS A 479 8.13 1.17 -23.38
C LYS A 479 9.08 1.35 -24.60
N VAL A 480 10.35 1.70 -24.39
CA VAL A 480 11.41 1.74 -25.43
C VAL A 480 11.58 0.35 -26.08
N LYS A 481 11.66 -0.70 -25.25
CA LYS A 481 11.80 -2.09 -25.71
C LYS A 481 10.57 -2.59 -26.48
N LEU A 482 9.35 -2.21 -26.08
CA LEU A 482 8.14 -2.49 -26.86
C LEU A 482 8.13 -1.73 -28.19
N LEU A 483 8.56 -0.47 -28.21
CA LEU A 483 8.57 0.37 -29.41
C LEU A 483 9.51 -0.21 -30.50
N ASP A 484 10.63 -0.81 -30.10
CA ASP A 484 11.57 -1.55 -30.97
C ASP A 484 12.11 -0.69 -32.13
N MET A 485 12.73 0.44 -31.78
CA MET A 485 13.33 1.40 -32.74
C MET A 485 14.87 1.46 -32.62
N GLY A 486 15.50 0.31 -32.32
CA GLY A 486 16.95 0.15 -32.16
C GLY A 486 17.43 0.17 -30.71
N ASP A 487 18.74 0.32 -30.53
CA ASP A 487 19.39 0.35 -29.21
C ASP A 487 18.81 1.47 -28.30
N PRO A 488 18.46 1.16 -27.03
CA PRO A 488 17.87 2.13 -26.11
C PRO A 488 18.72 3.38 -25.90
N ARG A 489 20.04 3.25 -25.82
CA ARG A 489 20.96 4.40 -25.61
C ARG A 489 20.92 5.35 -26.79
N SER A 490 21.01 4.81 -28.00
CA SER A 490 20.93 5.52 -29.28
C SER A 490 19.56 6.16 -29.52
N LEU A 491 18.48 5.59 -28.95
CA LEU A 491 17.15 6.20 -29.01
C LEU A 491 17.01 7.35 -28.00
N LEU A 492 17.32 7.11 -26.72
CA LEU A 492 17.18 8.07 -25.63
C LEU A 492 18.16 9.25 -25.73
N SER A 493 19.33 9.06 -26.35
CA SER A 493 20.26 10.17 -26.68
C SER A 493 19.65 11.23 -27.61
N THR A 494 18.55 10.91 -28.29
CA THR A 494 17.80 11.83 -29.16
C THR A 494 16.52 12.39 -28.51
N ALA A 495 16.31 12.18 -27.20
CA ALA A 495 15.25 12.84 -26.43
C ALA A 495 15.46 14.36 -26.32
N LEU A 496 14.43 15.11 -25.90
CA LEU A 496 14.52 16.56 -25.70
C LEU A 496 15.49 16.94 -24.59
N SER A 497 15.61 16.09 -23.57
CA SER A 497 16.64 16.18 -22.54
C SER A 497 17.15 14.76 -22.27
N PRO A 498 18.23 14.34 -22.94
CA PRO A 498 18.75 12.98 -22.86
C PRO A 498 19.14 12.57 -21.44
N PRO A 499 18.68 11.42 -20.93
CA PRO A 499 19.11 10.90 -19.64
C PRO A 499 20.60 10.55 -19.64
N ASN A 500 21.21 10.61 -18.44
CA ASN A 500 22.61 10.21 -18.26
C ASN A 500 22.79 8.72 -18.62
N LEU A 501 23.85 8.41 -19.38
CA LEU A 501 24.21 7.03 -19.78
C LEU A 501 24.30 6.08 -18.58
N GLY A 502 24.81 6.55 -17.44
CA GLY A 502 24.88 5.75 -16.20
C GLY A 502 23.49 5.37 -15.67
N ASN A 503 22.51 6.28 -15.72
CA ASN A 503 21.12 5.98 -15.35
C ASN A 503 20.49 4.97 -16.33
N ILE A 504 20.78 5.10 -17.64
CA ILE A 504 20.32 4.12 -18.65
C ILE A 504 20.88 2.73 -18.37
N VAL A 505 22.20 2.60 -18.15
CA VAL A 505 22.86 1.31 -17.86
C VAL A 505 22.34 0.72 -16.55
N ARG A 506 22.26 1.52 -15.48
CA ARG A 506 21.73 1.10 -14.17
C ARG A 506 20.28 0.62 -14.28
N THR A 507 19.44 1.32 -15.03
CA THR A 507 18.04 0.92 -15.29
C THR A 507 17.97 -0.43 -16.03
N ILE A 508 18.83 -0.66 -17.03
CA ILE A 508 18.87 -1.93 -17.76
C ILE A 508 19.31 -3.07 -16.83
N LEU A 509 20.28 -2.82 -15.93
CA LEU A 509 20.71 -3.80 -14.93
C LEU A 509 19.59 -4.12 -13.93
N GLN A 510 18.89 -3.13 -13.37
CA GLN A 510 17.73 -3.36 -12.50
C GLN A 510 16.61 -4.14 -13.20
N LEU A 511 16.35 -3.88 -14.49
CA LEU A 511 15.38 -4.67 -15.26
C LEU A 511 15.87 -6.09 -15.60
N LYS A 512 17.19 -6.32 -15.68
CA LYS A 512 17.78 -7.66 -15.76
C LYS A 512 17.62 -8.42 -14.43
N GLU A 513 17.84 -7.76 -13.30
CA GLU A 513 17.66 -8.35 -11.96
C GLU A 513 16.20 -8.71 -11.69
N MET A 514 15.27 -7.82 -12.05
CA MET A 514 13.83 -8.09 -11.97
C MET A 514 13.40 -9.28 -12.86
N GLY A 515 14.23 -9.69 -13.83
CA GLY A 515 13.91 -10.71 -14.82
C GLY A 515 13.03 -10.19 -15.97
N ALA A 516 12.90 -8.87 -16.13
CA ALA A 516 12.15 -8.22 -17.19
C ALA A 516 12.95 -8.13 -18.51
N LEU A 517 14.29 -8.06 -18.42
CA LEU A 517 15.22 -8.16 -19.54
C LEU A 517 16.13 -9.39 -19.40
N SER A 518 16.53 -9.98 -20.52
CA SER A 518 17.39 -11.17 -20.54
C SER A 518 18.83 -10.84 -20.13
N VAL A 519 19.40 -11.59 -19.20
CA VAL A 519 20.85 -11.68 -19.01
C VAL A 519 21.41 -12.60 -20.10
N LYS A 520 22.01 -12.01 -21.16
CA LYS A 520 22.68 -12.78 -22.22
C LYS A 520 24.11 -13.11 -21.79
N SER A 521 24.41 -14.41 -21.75
CA SER A 521 25.75 -14.96 -21.49
C SER A 521 26.35 -15.54 -22.76
N ASP A 522 26.26 -14.83 -23.88
CA ASP A 522 27.09 -15.11 -25.05
C ASP A 522 28.54 -14.75 -24.73
N GLY A 523 29.45 -15.75 -24.76
CA GLY A 523 30.85 -15.64 -24.36
C GLY A 523 31.74 -14.77 -25.26
N ARG A 524 31.23 -13.65 -25.78
CA ARG A 524 31.89 -12.63 -26.58
C ARG A 524 31.52 -11.23 -26.08
N GLY A 525 31.88 -10.96 -24.82
CA GLY A 525 31.60 -9.70 -24.13
C GLY A 525 30.18 -9.67 -23.56
N GLN A 526 30.06 -9.28 -22.29
CA GLN A 526 28.75 -9.09 -21.66
C GLN A 526 28.01 -7.97 -22.39
N ASN A 527 26.90 -8.29 -23.05
CA ASN A 527 26.07 -7.27 -23.68
C ASN A 527 25.39 -6.45 -22.58
N GLU A 528 25.70 -5.16 -22.50
CA GLU A 528 25.10 -4.23 -21.53
C GLU A 528 23.59 -4.15 -21.71
N ASP A 529 23.07 -4.38 -22.93
CA ASP A 529 21.64 -4.44 -23.25
C ASP A 529 21.01 -5.84 -23.00
N GLY A 530 19.69 -5.95 -23.06
CA GLY A 530 18.95 -7.22 -22.93
C GLY A 530 17.66 -7.26 -23.75
N ASP A 531 17.22 -8.47 -24.13
CA ASP A 531 15.95 -8.67 -24.84
C ASP A 531 14.79 -8.74 -23.84
N LEU A 532 13.60 -8.30 -24.26
CA LEU A 532 12.41 -8.31 -23.42
C LEU A 532 11.97 -9.75 -23.11
N THR A 533 11.88 -10.13 -21.83
CA THR A 533 11.41 -11.46 -21.41
C THR A 533 9.89 -11.58 -21.53
N PHE A 534 9.32 -12.75 -21.21
CA PHE A 534 7.87 -12.88 -21.06
C PHE A 534 7.35 -12.00 -19.92
N LEU A 535 8.02 -12.02 -18.75
CA LEU A 535 7.71 -11.12 -17.64
C LEU A 535 7.76 -9.66 -18.10
N GLY A 536 8.85 -9.23 -18.74
CA GLY A 536 8.98 -7.85 -19.25
C GLY A 536 7.87 -7.44 -20.22
N ARG A 537 7.38 -8.36 -21.07
CA ARG A 537 6.21 -8.12 -21.92
C ARG A 537 4.94 -7.91 -21.10
N VAL A 538 4.68 -8.74 -20.08
CA VAL A 538 3.51 -8.58 -19.20
C VAL A 538 3.59 -7.25 -18.45
N LEU A 539 4.72 -6.97 -17.78
CA LEU A 539 4.94 -5.71 -17.04
C LEU A 539 4.65 -4.47 -17.89
N ALA A 540 5.13 -4.44 -19.13
CA ALA A 540 4.95 -3.30 -20.02
C ALA A 540 3.49 -3.06 -20.50
N HIS A 541 2.58 -4.01 -20.27
CA HIS A 541 1.16 -3.91 -20.61
C HIS A 541 0.24 -3.66 -19.41
N LEU A 542 0.75 -3.86 -18.18
CA LEU A 542 -0.04 -3.65 -16.95
C LEU A 542 0.09 -2.18 -16.46
N PRO A 543 -1.01 -1.54 -16.05
CA PRO A 543 -1.02 -0.17 -15.54
C PRO A 543 -0.69 -0.09 -14.03
N VAL A 544 0.32 -0.84 -13.58
CA VAL A 544 0.73 -0.97 -12.17
C VAL A 544 2.25 -0.83 -12.04
N ASP A 545 2.77 -0.68 -10.82
CA ASP A 545 4.20 -0.74 -10.58
C ASP A 545 4.83 -2.08 -11.03
N LEU A 546 6.10 -2.06 -11.43
CA LEU A 546 6.78 -3.23 -11.98
C LEU A 546 6.89 -4.39 -10.98
N TYR A 547 7.04 -4.12 -9.68
CA TYR A 547 7.04 -5.16 -8.65
C TYR A 547 5.65 -5.77 -8.46
N LEU A 548 4.58 -4.96 -8.49
CA LEU A 548 3.19 -5.44 -8.46
C LEU A 548 2.86 -6.28 -9.71
N GLY A 549 3.37 -5.89 -10.88
CA GLY A 549 3.25 -6.69 -12.10
C GLY A 549 3.99 -8.04 -12.00
N LYS A 550 5.15 -8.08 -11.34
CA LYS A 550 5.91 -9.31 -11.08
C LYS A 550 5.20 -10.20 -10.06
N MET A 551 4.58 -9.60 -9.03
CA MET A 551 3.71 -10.27 -8.07
C MET A 551 2.53 -10.95 -8.76
N ILE A 552 1.86 -10.29 -9.71
CA ILE A 552 0.79 -10.90 -10.52
C ILE A 552 1.29 -12.13 -11.30
N VAL A 553 2.47 -12.05 -11.93
CA VAL A 553 3.04 -13.19 -12.70
C VAL A 553 3.44 -14.34 -11.78
N LEU A 554 4.06 -14.06 -10.63
CA LEU A 554 4.39 -15.08 -9.64
C LEU A 554 3.13 -15.68 -8.98
N GLY A 555 2.08 -14.87 -8.81
CA GLY A 555 0.76 -15.33 -8.39
C GLY A 555 0.12 -16.27 -9.41
N HIS A 556 0.32 -16.03 -10.71
CA HIS A 556 -0.03 -17.06 -11.69
C HIS A 556 0.83 -18.32 -11.57
N VAL A 557 2.13 -18.20 -11.25
CA VAL A 557 3.05 -19.35 -11.17
C VAL A 557 2.75 -20.29 -10.00
N PHE A 558 2.57 -19.75 -8.80
CA PHE A 558 2.24 -20.55 -7.61
C PHE A 558 0.74 -20.81 -7.47
N GLY A 559 -0.07 -20.12 -8.28
CA GLY A 559 -1.51 -20.10 -8.15
C GLY A 559 -1.93 -19.37 -6.88
N CYS A 560 -2.03 -18.05 -6.94
CA CYS A 560 -2.70 -17.12 -6.02
C CYS A 560 -3.07 -15.84 -6.79
N LEU A 561 -3.48 -16.03 -8.04
CA LEU A 561 -3.55 -14.96 -9.03
C LEU A 561 -4.62 -13.92 -8.66
N ASP A 562 -5.74 -14.36 -8.10
CA ASP A 562 -6.87 -13.48 -7.83
C ASP A 562 -6.54 -12.52 -6.67
N GLU A 563 -5.95 -13.05 -5.61
CA GLU A 563 -5.51 -12.28 -4.45
C GLU A 563 -4.38 -11.32 -4.84
N CYS A 564 -3.43 -11.75 -5.69
CA CYS A 564 -2.42 -10.86 -6.25
C CYS A 564 -3.00 -9.75 -7.13
N LEU A 565 -4.08 -10.01 -7.89
CA LEU A 565 -4.80 -8.97 -8.65
C LEU A 565 -5.49 -7.98 -7.70
N ILE A 566 -6.11 -8.45 -6.62
CA ILE A 566 -6.76 -7.60 -5.60
C ILE A 566 -5.72 -6.73 -4.88
N ILE A 567 -4.60 -7.30 -4.45
CA ILE A 567 -3.51 -6.56 -3.79
C ILE A 567 -2.92 -5.53 -4.76
N ALA A 568 -2.63 -5.92 -6.01
CA ALA A 568 -2.07 -5.01 -7.01
C ALA A 568 -3.03 -3.86 -7.36
N ALA A 569 -4.34 -4.13 -7.48
CA ALA A 569 -5.35 -3.11 -7.71
C ALA A 569 -5.48 -2.15 -6.52
N SER A 570 -5.48 -2.70 -5.30
CA SER A 570 -5.55 -1.93 -4.05
C SER A 570 -4.34 -1.01 -3.87
N HIS A 571 -3.14 -1.51 -4.12
CA HIS A 571 -1.88 -0.80 -3.90
C HIS A 571 -1.54 0.20 -5.02
N SER A 572 -1.99 -0.04 -6.25
CA SER A 572 -1.79 0.90 -7.38
C SER A 572 -2.70 2.14 -7.32
N LEU A 573 -3.68 2.14 -6.41
CA LEU A 573 -4.59 3.24 -6.17
C LEU A 573 -4.31 3.87 -4.80
N LYS A 574 -5.05 4.91 -4.46
CA LYS A 574 -4.97 5.49 -3.11
C LYS A 574 -5.65 4.54 -2.13
N SER A 575 -5.10 4.49 -0.92
CA SER A 575 -5.75 3.84 0.22
C SER A 575 -7.24 4.20 0.27
N PHE A 576 -8.08 3.18 0.37
CA PHE A 576 -9.51 3.32 0.60
C PHE A 576 -9.84 3.57 2.08
N PHE A 577 -8.86 3.51 2.98
CA PHE A 577 -9.06 3.87 4.38
C PHE A 577 -9.11 5.40 4.56
N ALA A 578 -10.15 5.90 5.21
CA ALA A 578 -10.40 7.30 5.49
C ALA A 578 -9.58 7.78 6.70
N ILE A 579 -9.02 8.99 6.61
CA ILE A 579 -8.35 9.64 7.75
C ILE A 579 -9.40 10.44 8.55
N PRO A 580 -9.58 10.22 9.86
CA PRO A 580 -10.69 10.81 10.63
C PRO A 580 -10.78 12.35 10.65
N SER A 581 -9.71 13.07 10.30
CA SER A 581 -9.68 14.53 10.27
C SER A 581 -10.36 15.17 9.04
N MET A 582 -10.72 14.37 8.03
CA MET A 582 -11.47 14.83 6.85
C MET A 582 -12.78 14.05 6.72
N GLN A 583 -13.79 14.45 7.49
CA GLN A 583 -15.17 14.00 7.31
C GLN A 583 -16.05 15.17 6.87
N GLN A 584 -16.65 15.07 5.68
CA GLN A 584 -18.09 15.26 5.42
C GLN A 584 -18.39 15.11 3.93
N LEU A 585 -19.09 14.02 3.55
CA LEU A 585 -20.28 13.97 2.67
C LEU A 585 -20.52 12.55 2.11
N ASP A 586 -21.80 12.15 2.02
CA ASP A 586 -22.35 11.12 1.13
C ASP A 586 -21.67 9.72 1.05
N GLU A 587 -21.07 9.28 2.15
CA GLU A 587 -20.65 7.88 2.37
C GLU A 587 -21.84 7.07 2.93
N LEU A 588 -22.02 5.80 2.53
CA LEU A 588 -22.99 4.90 3.19
C LEU A 588 -22.55 4.65 4.64
N ASP A 589 -23.50 4.35 5.53
CA ASP A 589 -23.20 4.24 6.97
C ASP A 589 -22.14 3.17 7.26
N TRP A 590 -22.20 2.01 6.60
CA TRP A 590 -21.14 0.99 6.63
C TRP A 590 -19.73 1.55 6.30
N GLY A 591 -19.61 2.48 5.34
CA GLY A 591 -18.33 3.11 4.99
C GLY A 591 -17.86 4.12 6.04
N LYS A 592 -18.79 4.89 6.62
CA LYS A 592 -18.49 5.83 7.71
C LYS A 592 -18.00 5.10 8.95
N GLU A 593 -18.68 4.01 9.29
CA GLU A 593 -18.38 3.13 10.41
C GLU A 593 -17.01 2.48 10.20
N ASN A 594 -16.78 1.77 9.09
CA ASN A 594 -15.51 1.07 8.83
C ASN A 594 -14.30 1.97 8.52
N PHE A 595 -14.46 3.30 8.51
CA PHE A 595 -13.47 4.25 7.98
C PHE A 595 -13.04 3.89 6.54
N ILE A 596 -13.99 3.51 5.68
CA ILE A 596 -13.75 3.06 4.30
C ILE A 596 -14.48 3.96 3.30
N GLN A 597 -13.71 4.48 2.33
CA GLN A 597 -14.21 5.20 1.17
C GLN A 597 -14.75 4.23 0.11
N ILE A 598 -16.06 4.04 0.05
CA ILE A 598 -16.71 3.05 -0.84
C ILE A 598 -16.45 3.35 -2.32
N LYS A 599 -16.31 4.64 -2.66
CA LYS A 599 -15.94 5.07 -4.01
C LYS A 599 -14.53 4.61 -4.41
N ARG A 600 -13.59 4.51 -3.46
CA ARG A 600 -12.25 3.94 -3.68
C ARG A 600 -12.29 2.43 -3.88
N ILE A 601 -13.11 1.71 -3.10
CA ILE A 601 -13.33 0.27 -3.35
C ILE A 601 -13.87 0.02 -4.77
N ARG A 602 -14.74 0.89 -5.29
CA ARG A 602 -15.17 0.81 -6.69
C ARG A 602 -14.02 1.03 -7.68
N GLU A 603 -13.16 2.04 -7.45
CA GLU A 603 -11.96 2.25 -8.27
C GLU A 603 -11.04 1.00 -8.24
N VAL A 604 -10.88 0.34 -7.09
CA VAL A 604 -10.13 -0.92 -6.93
C VAL A 604 -10.78 -2.06 -7.70
N ALA A 605 -12.10 -2.25 -7.59
CA ALA A 605 -12.82 -3.30 -8.33
C ALA A 605 -12.76 -3.09 -9.86
N GLU A 606 -12.86 -1.84 -10.33
CA GLU A 606 -12.70 -1.49 -11.75
C GLU A 606 -11.27 -1.77 -12.25
N LEU A 607 -10.24 -1.51 -11.44
CA LEU A 607 -8.86 -1.85 -11.77
C LEU A 607 -8.60 -3.35 -11.71
N TYR A 608 -9.14 -4.06 -10.71
CA TYR A 608 -9.06 -5.53 -10.64
C TYR A 608 -9.63 -6.18 -11.92
N GLU A 609 -10.80 -5.75 -12.40
CA GLU A 609 -11.39 -6.28 -13.64
C GLU A 609 -10.58 -5.89 -14.91
N ASP A 610 -9.98 -4.69 -14.97
CA ASP A 610 -9.07 -4.33 -16.09
C ASP A 610 -7.78 -5.17 -16.06
N LEU A 611 -7.19 -5.39 -14.87
CA LEU A 611 -6.01 -6.25 -14.72
C LEU A 611 -6.33 -7.70 -15.09
N LYS A 612 -7.44 -8.26 -14.58
CA LYS A 612 -7.97 -9.58 -14.93
C LYS A 612 -8.16 -9.74 -16.44
N LYS A 613 -8.73 -8.72 -17.09
CA LYS A 613 -8.87 -8.65 -18.55
C LYS A 613 -7.52 -8.59 -19.28
N ARG A 614 -6.51 -7.90 -18.74
CA ARG A 614 -5.16 -7.87 -19.35
C ARG A 614 -4.42 -9.19 -19.17
N VAL A 615 -4.41 -9.78 -17.97
CA VAL A 615 -3.70 -11.06 -17.73
C VAL A 615 -4.35 -12.24 -18.45
N SER A 616 -5.67 -12.19 -18.71
CA SER A 616 -6.33 -13.21 -19.54
C SER A 616 -5.83 -13.20 -20.99
N GLN A 617 -5.35 -12.07 -21.52
CA GLN A 617 -4.67 -12.01 -22.83
C GLN A 617 -3.33 -12.75 -22.84
N PHE A 618 -2.79 -13.12 -21.67
CA PHE A 618 -1.61 -13.97 -21.51
C PHE A 618 -1.97 -15.38 -20.98
N ASN A 619 -3.24 -15.79 -21.04
CA ASN A 619 -3.72 -17.12 -20.63
C ASN A 619 -3.51 -17.46 -19.13
N MET A 620 -3.53 -16.47 -18.24
CA MET A 620 -3.35 -16.67 -16.78
C MET A 620 -4.70 -16.94 -16.07
N GLN A 621 -4.72 -17.91 -15.13
CA GLN A 621 -5.91 -18.39 -14.39
C GLN A 621 -5.55 -18.79 -12.92
N VAL A 622 -6.58 -18.96 -12.06
CA VAL A 622 -6.53 -18.93 -10.57
C VAL A 622 -6.55 -20.31 -9.87
N PRO A 623 -5.53 -20.62 -9.05
CA PRO A 623 -5.66 -21.22 -7.68
C PRO A 623 -5.11 -20.30 -6.53
N ASP A 624 -4.87 -20.81 -5.29
CA ASP A 624 -4.50 -20.06 -4.03
C ASP A 624 -3.10 -20.36 -3.34
N ASN A 625 -2.41 -19.31 -2.81
CA ASN A 625 -1.28 -19.23 -1.81
C ASN A 625 -0.36 -17.96 -1.96
N ILE A 626 -0.39 -17.00 -1.01
CA ILE A 626 0.04 -15.59 -1.23
C ILE A 626 1.47 -15.20 -0.77
N GLN A 627 1.93 -15.57 0.43
CA GLN A 627 3.07 -14.86 1.09
C GLN A 627 4.41 -14.99 0.34
N MET A 628 4.68 -16.17 -0.22
CA MET A 628 5.91 -16.43 -0.99
C MET A 628 5.98 -15.64 -2.30
N VAL A 629 4.83 -15.24 -2.84
CA VAL A 629 4.74 -14.43 -4.06
C VAL A 629 5.14 -12.98 -3.79
N ILE A 630 4.80 -12.43 -2.61
CA ILE A 630 5.26 -11.10 -2.16
C ILE A 630 6.79 -11.09 -2.08
N ALA A 631 7.40 -12.07 -1.40
CA ALA A 631 8.84 -12.16 -1.29
C ALA A 631 9.55 -12.25 -2.65
N GLY A 632 9.07 -13.11 -3.55
CA GLY A 632 9.66 -13.25 -4.89
C GLY A 632 9.45 -12.04 -5.80
N ALA A 633 8.34 -11.31 -5.62
CA ALA A 633 8.08 -10.08 -6.36
C ALA A 633 9.13 -9.02 -6.01
N TYR A 634 9.25 -8.71 -4.72
CA TYR A 634 10.02 -7.57 -4.20
C TYR A 634 11.50 -7.86 -3.93
N TYR A 635 12.08 -8.98 -4.41
CA TYR A 635 13.55 -9.12 -4.47
C TYR A 635 14.18 -7.89 -5.17
N PRO A 636 15.20 -7.21 -4.61
CA PRO A 636 15.99 -7.52 -3.40
C PRO A 636 15.64 -6.69 -2.14
N ASN A 637 14.42 -6.13 -2.01
CA ASN A 637 13.98 -5.26 -0.91
C ASN A 637 13.79 -6.01 0.43
N TYR A 638 14.86 -6.65 0.88
CA TYR A 638 14.88 -7.59 2.00
C TYR A 638 15.65 -7.00 3.18
N PHE A 639 15.04 -7.09 4.35
CA PHE A 639 15.58 -6.56 5.60
C PHE A 639 15.50 -7.66 6.65
N VAL A 640 16.54 -7.81 7.46
CA VAL A 640 16.61 -8.84 8.50
C VAL A 640 16.54 -8.23 9.89
N GLN A 641 16.01 -9.00 10.83
CA GLN A 641 15.93 -8.63 12.24
C GLN A 641 17.33 -8.48 12.84
N GLY A 642 17.58 -7.36 13.52
CA GLY A 642 18.75 -7.18 14.39
C GLY A 642 18.61 -7.89 15.73
N GLU A 643 19.73 -8.07 16.43
CA GLU A 643 19.78 -8.72 17.74
C GLU A 643 18.95 -7.98 18.79
N ILE A 644 18.36 -8.75 19.72
CA ILE A 644 17.59 -8.24 20.86
C ILE A 644 18.26 -8.77 22.14
N ASP A 645 18.63 -7.87 23.03
CA ASP A 645 19.15 -8.20 24.36
C ASP A 645 17.95 -8.52 25.29
N GLU A 646 17.67 -9.82 25.47
CA GLU A 646 16.58 -10.33 26.32
C GLU A 646 16.74 -9.91 27.79
N ASP A 647 17.98 -9.94 28.31
CA ASP A 647 18.32 -9.58 29.68
C ASP A 647 17.97 -8.11 29.95
N LEU A 648 18.38 -7.21 29.06
CA LEU A 648 18.03 -5.78 29.13
C LEU A 648 16.53 -5.56 28.95
N ALA A 649 15.91 -6.28 28.01
CA ALA A 649 14.51 -6.11 27.66
C ALA A 649 13.53 -6.51 28.77
N SER A 650 13.84 -7.58 29.52
CA SER A 650 13.05 -8.03 30.68
C SER A 650 13.25 -7.11 31.89
N ARG A 651 14.48 -6.64 32.13
CA ARG A 651 14.82 -5.68 33.19
C ARG A 651 14.14 -4.33 32.99
N GLU A 652 14.17 -3.74 31.79
CA GLU A 652 13.52 -2.46 31.49
C GLU A 652 12.00 -2.48 31.75
N LEU A 653 11.35 -3.63 31.58
CA LEU A 653 9.91 -3.79 31.78
C LEU A 653 9.51 -4.27 33.17
N SER A 654 10.44 -4.33 34.14
CA SER A 654 10.16 -4.71 35.53
C SER A 654 9.40 -6.05 35.68
N GLY A 655 9.63 -7.00 34.77
CA GLY A 655 8.93 -8.31 34.75
C GLY A 655 7.47 -8.27 34.27
N PHE A 656 7.02 -7.20 33.60
CA PHE A 656 5.73 -7.20 32.89
C PHE A 656 5.86 -7.74 31.47
N ASN A 657 4.83 -8.46 30.99
CA ASN A 657 4.86 -9.14 29.69
C ASN A 657 5.20 -8.16 28.54
N PRO A 658 6.30 -8.39 27.79
CA PRO A 658 6.78 -7.49 26.75
C PRO A 658 5.87 -7.38 25.52
N ARG A 659 5.08 -8.42 25.23
CA ARG A 659 4.10 -8.39 24.14
C ARG A 659 2.93 -7.45 24.44
N THR A 660 2.71 -7.13 25.72
CA THR A 660 1.51 -6.42 26.22
C THR A 660 1.82 -5.04 26.80
N THR A 661 3.09 -4.73 27.02
CA THR A 661 3.52 -3.62 27.87
C THR A 661 4.26 -2.59 27.04
N VAL A 662 3.85 -1.33 27.18
CA VAL A 662 4.59 -0.20 26.61
C VAL A 662 5.18 0.65 27.71
N MET A 663 6.38 1.16 27.46
CA MET A 663 7.03 2.15 28.26
C MET A 663 6.77 3.57 27.71
N LEU A 664 6.50 4.53 28.60
CA LEU A 664 6.58 5.96 28.33
C LEU A 664 7.75 6.56 29.12
N ARG A 665 8.42 7.55 28.56
CA ARG A 665 9.51 8.30 29.19
C ARG A 665 9.20 9.81 29.20
N ASN A 666 9.99 10.57 29.95
CA ASN A 666 9.84 12.02 30.14
C ASN A 666 8.59 12.42 30.94
N LEU A 667 8.29 11.67 32.01
CA LEU A 667 7.24 12.01 32.96
C LEU A 667 7.64 13.22 33.85
N PRO A 668 6.69 14.06 34.27
CA PRO A 668 6.93 15.06 35.32
C PRO A 668 7.17 14.39 36.69
N PRO A 669 7.81 15.08 37.65
CA PRO A 669 7.91 14.62 39.04
C PRO A 669 6.53 14.29 39.65
N TYR A 670 6.47 13.28 40.52
CA TYR A 670 5.24 12.77 41.14
C TYR A 670 4.17 12.32 40.12
N SER A 671 4.62 11.68 39.04
CA SER A 671 3.79 11.24 37.92
C SER A 671 2.61 10.33 38.29
N PHE A 672 2.69 9.61 39.42
CA PHE A 672 1.59 8.83 39.99
C PHE A 672 0.32 9.65 40.29
N LEU A 673 0.45 10.96 40.55
CA LEU A 673 -0.70 11.85 40.74
C LEU A 673 -1.58 11.95 39.48
N TYR A 674 -1.00 11.74 38.30
CA TYR A 674 -1.70 11.76 37.01
C TYR A 674 -2.28 10.39 36.60
N TYR A 675 -2.17 9.35 37.44
CA TYR A 675 -2.61 7.97 37.14
C TYR A 675 -3.98 7.91 36.44
N LYS A 676 -5.00 8.56 37.00
CA LYS A 676 -6.38 8.53 36.44
C LYS A 676 -6.49 9.23 35.08
N GLN A 677 -5.72 10.30 34.85
CA GLN A 677 -5.71 11.02 33.58
C GLN A 677 -4.92 10.24 32.52
N LEU A 678 -3.78 9.66 32.86
CA LEU A 678 -3.01 8.77 31.99
C LEU A 678 -3.85 7.53 31.61
N GLN A 679 -4.48 6.87 32.58
CA GLN A 679 -5.40 5.76 32.35
C GLN A 679 -6.58 6.15 31.44
N SER A 680 -7.11 7.37 31.57
CA SER A 680 -8.17 7.89 30.69
C SER A 680 -7.67 8.18 29.27
N LEU A 681 -6.42 8.63 29.08
CA LEU A 681 -5.84 8.88 27.76
C LEU A 681 -5.64 7.59 26.97
N PHE A 682 -5.23 6.50 27.65
CA PHE A 682 -5.06 5.19 27.03
C PHE A 682 -6.35 4.38 26.83
N ARG A 683 -7.51 4.90 27.24
CA ARG A 683 -8.80 4.21 27.11
C ARG A 683 -9.17 3.84 25.67
N LEU A 684 -8.69 4.60 24.69
CA LEU A 684 -8.89 4.31 23.26
C LEU A 684 -7.94 3.21 22.72
N CYS A 685 -6.88 2.88 23.46
CA CYS A 685 -5.90 1.85 23.11
C CYS A 685 -6.20 0.49 23.78
N GLY A 686 -7.35 0.35 24.43
CA GLY A 686 -7.75 -0.83 25.20
C GLY A 686 -7.79 -0.58 26.71
N GLN A 687 -8.12 -1.63 27.48
CA GLN A 687 -8.15 -1.55 28.94
C GLN A 687 -6.74 -1.71 29.52
N VAL A 688 -6.28 -0.66 30.19
CA VAL A 688 -5.00 -0.65 30.92
C VAL A 688 -5.10 -1.54 32.16
N LYS A 689 -4.31 -2.62 32.23
CA LYS A 689 -4.29 -3.61 33.32
C LYS A 689 -3.72 -3.01 34.61
N ALA A 690 -2.64 -2.25 34.48
CA ALA A 690 -1.98 -1.51 35.54
C ALA A 690 -1.20 -0.34 34.93
N ILE A 691 -0.76 0.59 35.78
CA ILE A 691 0.24 1.59 35.44
C ILE A 691 1.25 1.54 36.57
N SER A 692 2.50 1.19 36.28
CA SER A 692 3.58 1.13 37.27
C SER A 692 4.61 2.21 37.00
N PHE A 693 4.96 2.93 38.07
CA PHE A 693 5.98 3.97 38.07
C PHE A 693 7.29 3.39 38.59
N GLU A 694 8.38 3.64 37.88
CA GLU A 694 9.70 3.26 38.37
C GLU A 694 10.19 4.27 39.41
N SER A 695 10.73 3.80 40.54
CA SER A 695 11.26 4.67 41.60
C SER A 695 12.63 5.29 41.26
N SER A 696 13.34 4.70 40.30
CA SER A 696 14.71 5.04 39.89
C SER A 696 14.80 5.82 38.58
N SER A 697 13.75 5.82 37.75
CA SER A 697 13.74 6.53 36.47
C SER A 697 12.36 7.16 36.18
N PRO A 698 12.26 8.26 35.41
CA PRO A 698 10.99 8.89 35.04
C PRO A 698 10.28 8.13 33.91
N ALA A 699 10.12 6.81 34.08
CA ALA A 699 9.48 5.90 33.15
C ALA A 699 8.15 5.34 33.69
N LEU A 700 7.24 5.07 32.76
CA LEU A 700 5.92 4.48 33.00
C LEU A 700 5.83 3.16 32.26
N CYS A 701 5.58 2.04 32.94
CA CYS A 701 5.14 0.82 32.25
C CYS A 701 3.61 0.73 32.28
N VAL A 702 3.02 0.57 31.10
CA VAL A 702 1.57 0.48 30.87
C VAL A 702 1.27 -0.88 30.22
N PRO A 703 1.03 -1.94 31.01
CA PRO A 703 0.50 -3.20 30.51
C PRO A 703 -0.96 -3.07 30.06
N PHE A 704 -1.24 -3.47 28.83
CA PHE A 704 -2.58 -3.64 28.25
C PHE A 704 -3.09 -5.08 28.43
N LEU A 705 -4.41 -5.26 28.27
CA LEU A 705 -5.01 -6.59 28.13
C LEU A 705 -4.80 -7.07 26.69
N CYS A 706 -4.13 -8.22 26.52
CA CYS A 706 -3.38 -8.50 25.30
C CYS A 706 -3.89 -9.66 24.45
N SER A 707 -5.20 -9.79 24.41
CA SER A 707 -5.83 -10.10 23.14
C SER A 707 -6.88 -9.01 22.91
N VAL A 708 -7.02 -8.57 21.68
CA VAL A 708 -8.12 -7.70 21.27
C VAL A 708 -8.80 -8.43 20.12
N ASN A 709 -10.04 -8.85 20.32
CA ASN A 709 -10.84 -9.31 19.19
C ASN A 709 -11.18 -8.04 18.39
N VAL A 710 -10.57 -7.93 17.22
CA VAL A 710 -10.98 -7.00 16.19
C VAL A 710 -12.08 -7.69 15.40
N ASP A 711 -13.32 -7.46 15.79
CA ASP A 711 -14.46 -7.90 15.00
C ASP A 711 -14.63 -6.92 13.83
N PHE A 712 -14.20 -7.34 12.64
CA PHE A 712 -14.28 -6.54 11.42
C PHE A 712 -15.72 -6.29 10.94
N GLN A 713 -16.72 -7.01 11.45
CA GLN A 713 -18.14 -6.74 11.14
C GLN A 713 -18.74 -5.67 12.06
N SER A 714 -18.25 -5.51 13.29
CA SER A 714 -18.76 -4.51 14.27
C SER A 714 -17.79 -3.38 14.62
N GLN A 715 -16.56 -3.41 14.08
CA GLN A 715 -15.44 -2.48 14.34
C GLN A 715 -15.08 -2.28 15.82
N SER A 716 -15.55 -3.17 16.71
CA SER A 716 -15.19 -3.07 18.11
C SER A 716 -13.78 -3.62 18.32
N VAL A 717 -12.88 -2.78 18.84
CA VAL A 717 -11.61 -3.23 19.43
C VAL A 717 -11.88 -3.62 20.88
N CYS A 718 -12.40 -4.83 21.08
CA CYS A 718 -12.78 -5.32 22.39
C CYS A 718 -11.59 -5.99 23.07
N PRO A 719 -11.10 -5.48 24.23
CA PRO A 719 -10.09 -6.20 24.99
C PRO A 719 -10.67 -7.54 25.46
N VAL A 720 -9.99 -8.62 25.10
CA VAL A 720 -10.09 -9.92 25.77
C VAL A 720 -9.47 -9.73 27.15
N GLY A 721 -10.24 -9.07 28.00
CA GLY A 721 -9.81 -8.71 29.33
C GLY A 721 -9.71 -9.96 30.19
N VAL A 722 -8.75 -9.95 31.12
CA VAL A 722 -8.45 -11.00 32.12
C VAL A 722 -9.59 -12.00 32.28
N VAL A 723 -9.33 -13.20 31.78
CA VAL A 723 -10.26 -14.33 31.81
C VAL A 723 -9.99 -15.22 33.04
N SER A 724 -8.75 -15.28 33.52
CA SER A 724 -8.36 -16.01 34.73
C SER A 724 -8.52 -15.20 36.02
N SER A 725 -8.81 -15.87 37.14
CA SER A 725 -8.45 -15.32 38.46
C SER A 725 -6.92 -15.20 38.58
N THR A 726 -6.43 -14.36 39.49
CA THR A 726 -5.03 -14.41 39.92
C THR A 726 -4.73 -15.81 40.45
N ILE A 727 -3.78 -16.53 39.84
CA ILE A 727 -3.39 -17.84 40.37
C ILE A 727 -2.65 -17.59 41.68
N ASP A 728 -3.19 -18.14 42.77
CA ASP A 728 -2.57 -18.09 44.08
C ASP A 728 -1.60 -19.27 44.21
N PRO A 729 -0.27 -19.06 44.15
CA PRO A 729 0.67 -20.16 44.06
C PRO A 729 0.68 -21.02 45.33
N ASP A 730 0.37 -20.42 46.48
CA ASP A 730 0.30 -21.08 47.78
C ASP A 730 -0.92 -22.03 47.90
N LYS A 731 -1.80 -22.07 46.88
CA LYS A 731 -2.95 -22.98 46.77
C LYS A 731 -2.79 -24.08 45.71
N LEU A 732 -1.63 -24.19 45.06
CA LEU A 732 -1.38 -25.24 44.08
C LEU A 732 -1.13 -26.60 44.76
N PRO A 733 -1.44 -27.73 44.09
CA PRO A 733 -1.08 -29.05 44.61
C PRO A 733 0.44 -29.19 44.78
N PRO A 734 0.94 -29.84 45.85
CA PRO A 734 2.38 -30.06 46.04
C PRO A 734 2.99 -31.05 45.04
N ASN A 735 2.15 -31.83 44.34
CA ASN A 735 2.57 -32.66 43.22
C ASN A 735 2.33 -31.90 41.91
N HIS A 736 3.36 -31.80 41.05
CA HIS A 736 3.25 -31.09 39.76
C HIS A 736 2.32 -31.80 38.75
N LEU A 737 1.94 -33.05 39.02
CA LEU A 737 1.02 -33.85 38.21
C LEU A 737 -0.40 -33.83 38.80
N PHE A 738 -1.38 -33.42 37.99
CA PHE A 738 -2.80 -33.45 38.33
C PHE A 738 -3.67 -33.73 37.09
N VAL A 739 -4.97 -33.94 37.30
CA VAL A 739 -5.93 -34.25 36.24
C VAL A 739 -6.77 -33.01 35.95
N VAL A 740 -6.94 -32.67 34.67
CA VAL A 740 -7.75 -31.53 34.20
C VAL A 740 -8.87 -32.02 33.30
N ASN A 741 -10.06 -31.48 33.51
CA ASN A 741 -11.15 -31.55 32.54
C ASN A 741 -11.03 -30.37 31.58
N ILE A 742 -10.77 -30.65 30.30
CA ILE A 742 -10.72 -29.63 29.25
C ILE A 742 -12.15 -29.33 28.82
N THR A 743 -12.53 -28.06 28.88
CA THR A 743 -13.90 -27.59 28.62
C THR A 743 -14.02 -26.82 27.32
N GLU A 744 -13.01 -26.01 26.99
CA GLU A 744 -12.98 -25.18 25.78
C GLU A 744 -11.58 -25.21 25.17
N VAL A 745 -11.49 -25.42 23.85
CA VAL A 745 -10.21 -25.42 23.13
C VAL A 745 -10.13 -24.12 22.32
N VAL A 746 -9.23 -23.22 22.73
CA VAL A 746 -9.03 -21.93 22.08
C VAL A 746 -8.26 -22.10 20.77
N ASP A 747 -7.17 -22.88 20.81
CA ASP A 747 -6.46 -23.37 19.63
C ASP A 747 -5.65 -24.63 19.98
N VAL A 748 -4.90 -25.20 19.03
CA VAL A 748 -3.98 -26.32 19.30
C VAL A 748 -3.02 -25.96 20.44
N GLY A 749 -3.11 -26.71 21.54
CA GLY A 749 -2.30 -26.49 22.72
C GLY A 749 -2.69 -25.29 23.59
N HIS A 750 -3.81 -24.62 23.35
CA HIS A 750 -4.32 -23.53 24.21
C HIS A 750 -5.77 -23.79 24.57
N PHE A 751 -6.07 -23.95 25.86
CA PHE A 751 -7.38 -24.41 26.30
C PHE A 751 -7.73 -23.90 27.70
N TRP A 752 -9.03 -23.89 27.97
CA TRP A 752 -9.58 -23.71 29.31
C TRP A 752 -9.93 -25.06 29.92
N GLY A 753 -9.79 -25.14 31.24
CA GLY A 753 -10.21 -26.29 32.00
C GLY A 753 -10.23 -26.01 33.49
N PHE A 754 -10.55 -27.04 34.26
CA PHE A 754 -10.51 -27.01 35.72
C PHE A 754 -9.98 -28.34 36.26
N GLN A 755 -9.47 -28.33 37.49
CA GLN A 755 -8.95 -29.55 38.13
C GLN A 755 -10.10 -30.54 38.37
N ALA A 756 -9.91 -31.79 37.93
CA ALA A 756 -10.93 -32.83 37.96
C ALA A 756 -11.10 -33.49 39.35
N ASP A 757 -10.58 -32.88 40.41
CA ASP A 757 -10.65 -33.40 41.77
C ASP A 757 -12.03 -33.17 42.42
N GLU A 758 -12.35 -34.00 43.41
CA GLU A 758 -13.65 -33.98 44.09
C GLU A 758 -13.93 -32.66 44.81
N ALA A 759 -12.90 -31.98 45.34
CA ALA A 759 -13.08 -30.71 46.05
C ALA A 759 -13.35 -29.54 45.09
N SER A 760 -12.75 -29.52 43.91
CA SER A 760 -13.05 -28.56 42.85
C SER A 760 -14.46 -28.76 42.28
N LEU A 761 -14.83 -30.01 41.98
CA LEU A 761 -16.19 -30.37 41.57
C LEU A 761 -17.25 -30.02 42.63
N ALA A 762 -16.95 -30.23 43.92
CA ALA A 762 -17.84 -29.86 45.02
C ALA A 762 -18.06 -28.33 45.12
N LYS A 763 -17.00 -27.52 44.95
CA LYS A 763 -17.12 -26.04 44.92
C LYS A 763 -18.03 -25.58 43.77
N GLN A 764 -17.83 -26.14 42.57
CA GLN A 764 -18.59 -25.79 41.38
C GLN A 764 -20.08 -26.15 41.50
N ARG A 765 -20.38 -27.35 42.04
CA ARG A 765 -21.76 -27.76 42.38
C ARG A 765 -22.39 -26.84 43.43
N HIS A 766 -21.64 -26.48 44.48
CA HIS A 766 -22.13 -25.60 45.54
C HIS A 766 -22.44 -24.19 45.00
N LEU A 767 -21.52 -23.57 44.26
CA LEU A 767 -21.72 -22.28 43.60
C LEU A 767 -22.94 -22.29 42.66
N THR A 768 -23.09 -23.36 41.86
CA THR A 768 -24.22 -23.50 40.94
C THR A 768 -25.55 -23.61 41.69
N ALA A 769 -25.61 -24.41 42.76
CA ALA A 769 -26.79 -24.52 43.60
C ALA A 769 -27.12 -23.20 44.34
N GLU A 770 -26.11 -22.48 44.82
CA GLU A 770 -26.27 -21.19 45.51
C GLU A 770 -26.80 -20.10 44.58
N ILE A 771 -26.30 -20.02 43.34
CA ILE A 771 -26.80 -19.09 42.33
C ILE A 771 -28.28 -19.38 42.01
N ASN A 772 -28.62 -20.65 41.76
CA ASN A 772 -29.94 -21.03 41.25
C ASN A 772 -31.02 -21.15 42.33
N THR A 773 -30.66 -21.03 43.61
CA THR A 773 -31.62 -20.91 44.73
C THR A 773 -31.94 -19.47 45.10
N ARG A 774 -31.24 -18.47 44.55
CA ARG A 774 -31.48 -17.04 44.80
C ARG A 774 -32.52 -16.45 43.83
N THR A 775 -33.21 -15.40 44.26
CA THR A 775 -34.05 -14.58 43.36
C THR A 775 -33.14 -13.72 42.48
N LEU A 776 -33.16 -13.95 41.16
CA LEU A 776 -32.28 -13.27 40.21
C LEU A 776 -32.97 -12.09 39.52
N HIS A 777 -32.36 -10.90 39.56
CA HIS A 777 -32.89 -9.67 38.95
C HIS A 777 -32.26 -9.38 37.57
N PRO A 778 -33.02 -8.82 36.59
CA PRO A 778 -32.46 -8.34 35.33
C PRO A 778 -31.40 -7.26 35.55
N VAL A 779 -30.42 -7.19 34.65
CA VAL A 779 -29.35 -6.19 34.70
C VAL A 779 -29.91 -4.76 34.56
N THR A 780 -29.70 -3.92 35.58
CA THR A 780 -30.22 -2.53 35.61
C THR A 780 -29.33 -1.51 34.89
N VAL A 781 -28.06 -1.84 34.65
CA VAL A 781 -27.10 -1.00 33.92
C VAL A 781 -27.15 -1.27 32.41
N SER A 782 -26.73 -0.30 31.58
CA SER A 782 -26.52 -0.55 30.15
C SER A 782 -25.46 -1.64 29.97
N LEU A 783 -25.72 -2.62 29.09
CA LEU A 783 -24.79 -3.72 28.83
C LEU A 783 -23.53 -3.22 28.13
N TYR A 784 -22.36 -3.71 28.55
CA TYR A 784 -21.06 -3.41 27.92
C TYR A 784 -20.08 -4.59 28.06
N PRO A 785 -19.11 -4.75 27.13
CA PRO A 785 -18.04 -5.76 27.25
C PRO A 785 -17.28 -5.69 28.57
N ASN A 786 -16.99 -6.84 29.16
CA ASN A 786 -16.43 -7.05 30.50
C ASN A 786 -17.40 -6.85 31.68
N LEU A 787 -18.69 -6.56 31.46
CA LEU A 787 -19.69 -6.60 32.54
C LEU A 787 -19.82 -8.03 33.09
N LEU A 788 -19.64 -8.18 34.40
CA LEU A 788 -19.85 -9.45 35.11
C LEU A 788 -21.34 -9.59 35.43
N CYS A 789 -21.91 -10.74 35.11
CA CYS A 789 -23.34 -11.02 35.16
C CYS A 789 -23.58 -12.50 35.46
N LEU A 790 -24.86 -12.86 35.59
CA LEU A 790 -25.32 -14.25 35.55
C LEU A 790 -25.97 -14.50 34.19
N ALA A 791 -25.55 -15.55 33.50
CA ALA A 791 -26.07 -15.94 32.19
C ALA A 791 -26.61 -17.38 32.24
N PRO A 792 -27.66 -17.70 31.47
CA PRO A 792 -28.19 -19.05 31.40
C PRO A 792 -27.32 -19.97 30.53
N TYR A 793 -27.21 -21.24 30.90
CA TYR A 793 -26.64 -22.30 30.08
C TYR A 793 -27.53 -23.55 30.19
N SER A 794 -27.57 -24.36 29.13
CA SER A 794 -28.36 -25.60 29.07
C SER A 794 -27.42 -26.75 28.74
N GLU A 795 -27.21 -27.63 29.70
CA GLU A 795 -26.67 -28.96 29.41
C GLU A 795 -27.78 -29.85 28.84
N ILE A 796 -27.40 -30.82 28.01
CA ILE A 796 -28.32 -31.58 27.16
C ILE A 796 -29.36 -32.30 28.02
N ASN A 797 -30.61 -31.83 27.94
CA ASN A 797 -31.83 -32.29 28.63
C ASN A 797 -32.15 -31.71 30.03
N GLU A 798 -31.51 -30.63 30.50
CA GLU A 798 -31.88 -29.96 31.76
C GLU A 798 -32.44 -28.53 31.61
N GLN A 799 -33.06 -28.01 32.68
CA GLN A 799 -33.57 -26.64 32.75
C GLN A 799 -32.42 -25.63 32.62
N ASN A 800 -32.69 -24.44 32.05
CA ASN A 800 -31.72 -23.36 31.94
C ASN A 800 -31.28 -22.85 33.33
N LEU A 801 -30.17 -23.37 33.83
CA LEU A 801 -29.51 -22.89 35.05
C LEU A 801 -28.67 -21.65 34.74
N TYR A 802 -28.52 -20.81 35.74
CA TYR A 802 -27.70 -19.59 35.70
C TYR A 802 -26.31 -19.83 36.28
N TYR A 803 -25.30 -19.24 35.63
CA TYR A 803 -23.90 -19.39 35.97
C TYR A 803 -23.18 -18.03 35.95
N ARG A 804 -22.07 -17.91 36.69
CA ARG A 804 -21.26 -16.68 36.71
C ARG A 804 -20.59 -16.48 35.35
N ALA A 805 -20.86 -15.35 34.72
CA ALA A 805 -20.47 -15.07 33.36
C ALA A 805 -19.96 -13.64 33.18
N LYS A 806 -19.28 -13.42 32.05
CA LYS A 806 -18.73 -12.13 31.64
C LYS A 806 -19.11 -11.86 30.20
N ILE A 807 -19.67 -10.68 29.92
CA ILE A 807 -19.97 -10.28 28.53
C ILE A 807 -18.65 -10.12 27.77
N LEU A 808 -18.50 -10.84 26.67
CA LEU A 808 -17.40 -10.67 25.71
C LEU A 808 -17.79 -9.62 24.66
N HIS A 809 -18.87 -9.89 23.92
CA HIS A 809 -19.28 -9.11 22.74
C HIS A 809 -20.78 -8.81 22.74
N MET A 810 -21.15 -7.63 22.23
CA MET A 810 -22.54 -7.24 22.00
C MET A 810 -22.93 -7.57 20.54
N ARG A 811 -23.97 -8.37 20.33
CA ARG A 811 -24.46 -8.78 19.00
C ARG A 811 -25.93 -8.40 18.83
N GLY A 812 -26.21 -7.11 18.74
CA GLY A 812 -27.57 -6.57 18.64
C GLY A 812 -28.41 -6.90 19.89
N ASN A 813 -29.43 -7.76 19.74
CA ASN A 813 -30.29 -8.22 20.84
C ASN A 813 -29.75 -9.45 21.60
N SER A 814 -28.57 -9.96 21.23
CA SER A 814 -27.85 -11.00 21.95
C SER A 814 -26.46 -10.53 22.40
N VAL A 815 -25.87 -11.29 23.31
CA VAL A 815 -24.49 -11.14 23.77
C VAL A 815 -23.77 -12.47 23.70
N GLU A 816 -22.47 -12.41 23.46
CA GLU A 816 -21.57 -13.53 23.69
C GLU A 816 -21.01 -13.43 25.10
N VAL A 817 -21.07 -14.51 25.87
CA VAL A 817 -20.63 -14.57 27.27
C VAL A 817 -19.59 -15.67 27.47
N PHE A 818 -18.68 -15.43 28.41
CA PHE A 818 -17.71 -16.41 28.91
C PHE A 818 -18.10 -16.86 30.33
N PHE A 819 -18.15 -18.17 30.59
CA PHE A 819 -18.49 -18.72 31.90
C PHE A 819 -17.26 -18.85 32.80
N LEU A 820 -17.24 -18.09 33.90
CA LEU A 820 -16.06 -17.90 34.76
C LEU A 820 -15.61 -19.16 35.50
N ASP A 821 -16.53 -20.11 35.69
CA ASP A 821 -16.28 -21.35 36.44
C ASP A 821 -16.10 -22.59 35.54
N PHE A 822 -16.39 -22.45 34.25
CA PHE A 822 -16.39 -23.57 33.30
C PHE A 822 -15.41 -23.32 32.14
N GLY A 823 -15.14 -22.09 31.75
CA GLY A 823 -14.14 -21.75 30.73
C GLY A 823 -14.64 -21.73 29.28
N ASN A 824 -15.90 -22.11 29.05
CA ASN A 824 -16.54 -22.11 27.74
C ASN A 824 -17.30 -20.81 27.46
N THR A 825 -17.70 -20.62 26.19
CA THR A 825 -18.55 -19.50 25.77
C THR A 825 -19.95 -19.93 25.34
N ALA A 826 -20.90 -19.00 25.31
CA ALA A 826 -22.20 -19.16 24.68
C ALA A 826 -22.76 -17.82 24.18
N VAL A 827 -23.70 -17.87 23.23
CA VAL A 827 -24.49 -16.70 22.82
C VAL A 827 -25.85 -16.76 23.50
N VAL A 828 -26.22 -15.71 24.23
CA VAL A 828 -27.46 -15.60 25.01
C VAL A 828 -28.19 -14.29 24.72
N ALA A 829 -29.51 -14.24 24.90
CA ALA A 829 -30.29 -13.02 24.67
C ALA A 829 -29.99 -11.96 25.74
N CYS A 830 -29.94 -10.66 25.37
CA CYS A 830 -29.68 -9.57 26.31
C CYS A 830 -30.67 -9.56 27.50
N SER A 831 -31.94 -9.89 27.25
CA SER A 831 -33.01 -10.01 28.26
C SER A 831 -32.88 -11.21 29.20
N SER A 832 -32.04 -12.18 28.85
CA SER A 832 -31.83 -13.40 29.66
C SER A 832 -30.84 -13.18 30.79
N LEU A 833 -29.96 -12.17 30.69
CA LEU A 833 -28.95 -11.85 31.70
C LEU A 833 -29.55 -11.41 33.04
N ARG A 834 -28.83 -11.68 34.13
CA ARG A 834 -29.16 -11.25 35.49
C ARG A 834 -27.96 -10.59 36.17
N GLU A 835 -28.21 -9.77 37.17
CA GLU A 835 -27.16 -9.14 37.98
C GLU A 835 -26.36 -10.19 38.77
N LEU A 836 -25.05 -9.96 38.92
CA LEU A 836 -24.18 -10.81 39.74
C LEU A 836 -23.99 -10.17 41.13
N PRO A 837 -24.48 -10.82 42.22
CA PRO A 837 -24.32 -10.34 43.59
C PRO A 837 -22.85 -10.13 44.02
N SER A 838 -22.62 -9.14 44.89
CA SER A 838 -21.29 -8.72 45.35
C SER A 838 -20.57 -9.72 46.26
N ASP A 839 -21.31 -10.60 46.93
CA ASP A 839 -20.78 -11.73 47.68
C ASP A 839 -20.31 -12.85 46.75
N LEU A 840 -21.09 -13.19 45.72
CA LEU A 840 -20.70 -14.17 44.68
C LEU A 840 -19.54 -13.68 43.81
N LEU A 841 -19.31 -12.36 43.73
CA LEU A 841 -18.11 -11.74 43.14
C LEU A 841 -16.83 -11.96 43.98
N SER A 842 -16.94 -12.28 45.28
CA SER A 842 -15.77 -12.49 46.15
C SER A 842 -15.12 -13.87 45.98
N HIS A 843 -15.85 -14.85 45.43
CA HIS A 843 -15.32 -16.19 45.17
C HIS A 843 -14.41 -16.18 43.93
N PRO A 844 -13.23 -16.83 43.98
CA PRO A 844 -12.34 -16.92 42.82
C PRO A 844 -13.02 -17.68 41.66
N PHE A 845 -12.58 -17.41 40.44
CA PHE A 845 -13.02 -18.12 39.24
C PHE A 845 -12.44 -19.54 39.26
N GLN A 846 -13.23 -20.55 38.88
CA GLN A 846 -12.75 -21.95 38.89
C GLN A 846 -12.05 -22.35 37.58
N ALA A 847 -12.36 -21.69 36.46
CA ALA A 847 -11.71 -21.95 35.18
C ALA A 847 -10.27 -21.40 35.17
N GLN A 848 -9.33 -22.23 34.71
CA GLN A 848 -7.91 -21.92 34.59
C GLN A 848 -7.47 -21.99 33.13
N GLU A 849 -6.51 -21.12 32.78
CA GLU A 849 -5.95 -21.03 31.43
C GLU A 849 -4.71 -21.91 31.32
N PHE A 850 -4.70 -22.83 30.37
CA PHE A 850 -3.61 -23.76 30.13
C PHE A 850 -3.01 -23.56 28.75
N GLN A 851 -1.68 -23.61 28.67
CA GLN A 851 -0.97 -23.69 27.39
C GLN A 851 0.07 -24.81 27.43
N VAL A 852 0.07 -25.63 26.38
CA VAL A 852 0.97 -26.76 26.23
C VAL A 852 2.39 -26.27 25.95
N SER A 853 3.37 -26.79 26.69
CA SER A 853 4.78 -26.50 26.46
C SER A 853 5.44 -27.49 25.51
N GLY A 854 6.49 -27.03 24.81
CA GLY A 854 7.40 -27.88 24.04
C GLY A 854 7.00 -28.16 22.59
N MET A 855 5.96 -27.51 22.05
CA MET A 855 5.52 -27.69 20.66
C MET A 855 5.21 -26.38 19.93
N ARG A 856 5.47 -26.37 18.62
CA ARG A 856 5.09 -25.30 17.69
C ARG A 856 4.45 -25.87 16.42
N PRO A 857 3.77 -25.05 15.61
CA PRO A 857 3.21 -25.50 14.33
C PRO A 857 4.26 -26.05 13.38
N SER A 858 3.87 -27.01 12.54
CA SER A 858 4.75 -27.47 11.46
C SER A 858 4.94 -26.39 10.38
N ALA A 859 6.12 -26.38 9.74
CA ALA A 859 6.44 -25.43 8.68
C ALA A 859 5.38 -25.44 7.55
N GLN A 860 4.77 -26.60 7.27
CA GLN A 860 3.67 -26.71 6.32
C GLN A 860 2.44 -25.87 6.71
N SER A 861 2.06 -25.84 7.99
CA SER A 861 0.97 -24.98 8.50
C SER A 861 1.31 -23.50 8.30
N ILE A 862 2.53 -23.14 8.67
CA ILE A 862 3.04 -21.78 8.65
C ILE A 862 3.09 -21.20 7.22
N ILE A 863 3.58 -21.98 6.24
CA ILE A 863 3.63 -21.59 4.81
C ILE A 863 2.23 -21.38 4.23
N LEU A 864 1.24 -22.15 4.71
CA LEU A 864 -0.16 -22.02 4.31
C LEU A 864 -0.89 -20.88 5.05
N GLY A 865 -0.15 -19.98 5.73
CA GLY A 865 -0.70 -18.80 6.40
C GLY A 865 -1.49 -19.09 7.69
N ASN A 866 -1.52 -20.33 8.16
CA ASN A 866 -2.25 -20.73 9.37
C ASN A 866 -1.29 -20.89 10.54
N GLN A 867 -1.59 -20.27 11.69
CA GLN A 867 -0.85 -20.58 12.92
C GLN A 867 -0.94 -22.09 13.19
N TRP A 868 -2.13 -22.66 13.26
CA TRP A 868 -2.32 -24.11 13.22
C TRP A 868 -3.31 -24.50 12.11
N SER A 869 -2.96 -25.52 11.33
CA SER A 869 -3.83 -26.04 10.27
C SER A 869 -5.14 -26.60 10.86
N SER A 870 -6.24 -26.52 10.10
CA SER A 870 -7.52 -27.10 10.52
C SER A 870 -7.39 -28.56 10.92
N ARG A 871 -6.63 -29.36 10.15
CA ARG A 871 -6.31 -30.76 10.49
C ARG A 871 -5.64 -30.92 11.85
N ALA A 872 -4.67 -30.08 12.18
CA ALA A 872 -4.01 -30.10 13.48
C ALA A 872 -4.97 -29.72 14.62
N ARG A 873 -5.87 -28.75 14.39
CA ARG A 873 -6.91 -28.34 15.35
C ARG A 873 -7.94 -29.44 15.57
N ASP A 874 -8.51 -29.99 14.51
CA ASP A 874 -9.48 -31.07 14.56
C ASP A 874 -8.88 -32.31 15.24
N ARG A 875 -7.60 -32.61 14.97
CA ARG A 875 -6.86 -33.70 15.61
C ARG A 875 -6.65 -33.45 17.10
N PHE A 876 -6.17 -32.26 17.49
CA PHE A 876 -6.01 -31.88 18.90
C PHE A 876 -7.33 -31.95 19.66
N ILE A 877 -8.42 -31.39 19.10
CA ILE A 877 -9.77 -31.46 19.68
C ILE A 877 -10.21 -32.92 19.84
N THR A 878 -10.01 -33.76 18.83
CA THR A 878 -10.35 -35.21 18.88
C THR A 878 -9.61 -35.94 20.01
N LEU A 879 -8.39 -35.50 20.35
CA LEU A 879 -7.55 -36.08 21.38
C LEU A 879 -7.86 -35.60 22.81
N VAL A 880 -8.59 -34.49 23.00
CA VAL A 880 -8.90 -33.92 24.32
C VAL A 880 -10.39 -33.87 24.68
N LYS A 881 -11.29 -33.89 23.69
CA LYS A 881 -12.71 -33.61 23.89
C LYS A 881 -13.41 -34.76 24.61
N GLY A 882 -13.96 -34.47 25.79
CA GLY A 882 -14.73 -35.43 26.59
C GLY A 882 -13.88 -36.39 27.45
N THR A 883 -12.57 -36.14 27.55
CA THR A 883 -11.64 -36.95 28.34
C THR A 883 -10.93 -36.12 29.40
N SER A 884 -10.89 -36.61 30.64
CA SER A 884 -10.01 -36.07 31.68
C SER A 884 -8.55 -36.42 31.34
N VAL A 885 -7.68 -35.41 31.27
CA VAL A 885 -6.28 -35.56 30.83
C VAL A 885 -5.30 -35.35 31.99
N PHE A 886 -4.17 -36.06 31.96
CA PHE A 886 -3.08 -35.82 32.89
C PHE A 886 -2.24 -34.63 32.42
N VAL A 887 -2.05 -33.65 33.29
CA VAL A 887 -1.16 -32.51 33.06
C VAL A 887 0.00 -32.53 34.06
N SER A 888 1.20 -32.21 33.60
CA SER A 888 2.35 -31.88 34.44
C SER A 888 2.63 -30.38 34.33
N LEU A 889 2.60 -29.66 35.45
CA LEU A 889 2.92 -28.24 35.50
C LEU A 889 4.41 -28.01 35.24
N TYR A 890 4.71 -27.21 34.22
CA TYR A 890 6.05 -26.77 33.87
C TYR A 890 6.37 -25.41 34.49
N SER A 891 5.50 -24.41 34.31
CA SER A 891 5.66 -23.07 34.89
C SER A 891 4.32 -22.30 34.91
N ILE A 892 4.28 -21.15 35.60
CA ILE A 892 3.14 -20.23 35.57
C ILE A 892 3.62 -18.86 35.12
N LEU A 893 3.23 -18.48 33.91
CA LEU A 893 3.67 -17.25 33.27
C LEU A 893 2.44 -16.37 32.97
N HIS A 894 2.42 -15.17 33.54
CA HIS A 894 1.33 -14.18 33.37
C HIS A 894 -0.10 -14.65 33.73
N ASN A 895 -0.23 -15.58 34.70
CA ASN A 895 -1.45 -16.33 35.08
C ASN A 895 -1.91 -17.44 34.11
N VAL A 896 -1.08 -17.82 33.13
CA VAL A 896 -1.32 -19.02 32.29
C VAL A 896 -0.46 -20.17 32.81
N MET A 897 -1.06 -21.34 32.99
CA MET A 897 -0.35 -22.56 33.42
C MET A 897 0.29 -23.24 32.20
N ARG A 898 1.63 -23.26 32.14
CA ARG A 898 2.40 -23.97 31.12
C ARG A 898 2.46 -25.44 31.52
N VAL A 899 1.97 -26.35 30.66
CA VAL A 899 1.80 -27.76 31.02
C VAL A 899 2.29 -28.72 29.94
N GLN A 900 2.78 -29.88 30.34
CA GLN A 900 2.89 -31.05 29.48
C GLN A 900 1.61 -31.89 29.57
N LEU A 901 1.04 -32.28 28.44
CA LEU A 901 -0.18 -33.11 28.37
C LEU A 901 0.16 -34.57 28.07
N PHE A 902 -0.44 -35.47 28.86
CA PHE A 902 -0.38 -36.91 28.66
C PHE A 902 -1.78 -37.47 28.44
N ILE A 903 -1.97 -38.15 27.31
CA ILE A 903 -3.21 -38.84 26.95
C ILE A 903 -3.06 -40.30 27.39
N ASN A 904 -4.07 -40.79 28.11
CA ASN A 904 -4.13 -42.19 28.50
C ASN A 904 -4.67 -43.03 27.32
N THR A 905 -3.78 -43.74 26.64
CA THR A 905 -4.16 -44.76 25.63
C THR A 905 -4.30 -46.12 26.32
N GLU A 906 -5.02 -47.07 25.73
CA GLU A 906 -5.33 -48.39 26.34
C GLU A 906 -4.11 -49.19 26.83
N THR A 907 -2.88 -48.81 26.44
CA THR A 907 -1.64 -49.47 26.87
C THR A 907 -0.61 -48.56 27.58
N ARG A 908 -0.62 -47.23 27.36
CA ARG A 908 0.33 -46.26 27.99
C ARG A 908 -0.22 -44.82 28.05
N ASN A 909 0.29 -44.04 29.01
CA ASN A 909 0.26 -42.57 28.92
C ASN A 909 1.27 -42.10 27.86
N THR A 910 0.78 -41.48 26.80
CA THR A 910 1.60 -40.94 25.70
C THR A 910 1.53 -39.41 25.71
N SER A 911 2.66 -38.75 25.45
CA SER A 911 2.74 -37.30 25.32
C SER A 911 1.92 -36.82 24.11
N MET A 912 1.06 -35.82 24.31
CA MET A 912 0.33 -35.14 23.24
C MET A 912 1.29 -34.54 22.21
N VAL A 913 2.42 -33.99 22.66
CA VAL A 913 3.41 -33.34 21.80
C VAL A 913 4.04 -34.34 20.84
N ASP A 914 4.36 -35.55 21.31
CA ASP A 914 4.99 -36.57 20.48
C ASP A 914 4.02 -37.05 19.38
N ILE A 915 2.74 -37.29 19.71
CA ILE A 915 1.70 -37.66 18.72
C ILE A 915 1.57 -36.57 17.64
N MET A 916 1.46 -35.30 18.04
CA MET A 916 1.32 -34.18 17.11
C MET A 916 2.55 -33.99 16.21
N VAL A 917 3.75 -34.35 16.70
CA VAL A 917 5.00 -34.28 15.92
C VAL A 917 5.15 -35.48 14.98
N GLU A 918 4.83 -36.70 15.43
CA GLU A 918 4.85 -37.91 14.58
C GLU A 918 3.84 -37.84 13.43
N GLU A 919 2.67 -37.23 13.66
CA GLU A 919 1.65 -36.98 12.62
C GLU A 919 1.96 -35.76 11.73
N GLY A 920 3.10 -35.08 11.93
CA GLY A 920 3.54 -33.93 11.11
C GLY A 920 2.74 -32.64 11.33
N HIS A 921 1.88 -32.58 12.35
CA HIS A 921 1.09 -31.40 12.71
C HIS A 921 1.89 -30.36 13.50
N ALA A 922 2.88 -30.80 14.27
CA ALA A 922 3.74 -29.96 15.10
C ALA A 922 5.24 -30.24 14.87
N VAL A 923 6.09 -29.38 15.44
CA VAL A 923 7.54 -29.59 15.60
C VAL A 923 7.88 -29.32 17.07
N LYS A 924 8.84 -30.05 17.64
CA LYS A 924 9.33 -29.78 19.00
C LYS A 924 9.95 -28.38 19.08
N ALA A 925 9.74 -27.70 20.21
CA ALA A 925 10.19 -26.34 20.45
C ALA A 925 10.78 -26.20 21.85
N GLU A 926 11.70 -25.24 22.03
CA GLU A 926 12.13 -24.81 23.37
C GLU A 926 11.15 -23.73 23.88
N GLU A 927 10.96 -23.67 25.19
CA GLU A 927 10.16 -22.60 25.81
C GLU A 927 10.97 -21.29 25.97
N SER A 928 10.25 -20.18 26.14
CA SER A 928 10.82 -18.84 26.32
C SER A 928 11.66 -18.68 27.60
N PHE A 929 12.65 -17.78 27.57
CA PHE A 929 13.55 -17.48 28.69
C PHE A 929 12.85 -17.25 30.04
N ASP A 930 11.73 -16.51 30.07
CA ASP A 930 10.88 -16.28 31.26
C ASP A 930 10.41 -17.56 31.97
N SER A 931 10.53 -18.73 31.32
CA SER A 931 10.22 -20.05 31.88
C SER A 931 11.45 -20.95 32.10
N LYS A 932 12.61 -20.61 31.53
CA LYS A 932 13.87 -21.37 31.69
C LYS A 932 14.55 -21.14 33.03
N ASP A 933 14.32 -19.98 33.67
CA ASP A 933 14.78 -19.71 35.05
C ASP A 933 14.19 -20.73 36.08
N MET A 934 13.16 -21.49 35.69
CA MET A 934 12.56 -22.58 36.48
C MET A 934 13.19 -23.97 36.24
N GLU A 935 14.13 -24.15 35.29
CA GLU A 935 14.78 -25.45 35.03
C GLU A 935 15.61 -25.98 36.21
N THR A 936 15.98 -25.13 37.16
CA THR A 936 16.79 -25.51 38.35
C THR A 936 16.03 -26.32 39.40
N GLY A 937 14.73 -26.60 39.21
CA GLY A 937 13.93 -27.48 40.06
C GLY A 937 13.56 -26.91 41.43
N ALA A 938 13.94 -25.66 41.72
CA ALA A 938 13.54 -24.93 42.92
C ALA A 938 12.38 -23.98 42.57
N TYR A 939 11.18 -24.28 43.05
CA TYR A 939 10.08 -23.33 43.05
C TYR A 939 10.43 -22.16 43.99
N VAL A 940 10.86 -21.03 43.41
CA VAL A 940 11.02 -19.76 44.13
C VAL A 940 9.77 -18.93 43.85
N PRO A 941 8.93 -18.62 44.85
CA PRO A 941 7.88 -17.63 44.70
C PRO A 941 8.51 -16.32 44.25
N ASN A 942 8.05 -15.80 43.11
CA ASN A 942 8.59 -14.60 42.49
C ASN A 942 8.79 -13.50 43.55
N ALA A 943 10.03 -13.00 43.73
CA ALA A 943 10.45 -12.18 44.88
C ALA A 943 9.69 -10.84 45.02
N ALA A 944 8.83 -10.54 44.05
CA ALA A 944 7.80 -9.52 44.06
C ALA A 944 6.72 -9.70 45.15
N SER A 945 6.35 -10.91 45.57
CA SER A 945 5.12 -11.14 46.36
C SER A 945 5.05 -10.38 47.70
N SER A 946 6.14 -10.40 48.48
CA SER A 946 6.27 -9.61 49.71
C SER A 946 6.43 -8.11 49.39
N SER A 947 7.39 -7.78 48.52
CA SER A 947 7.73 -6.39 48.16
C SER A 947 6.54 -5.60 47.60
N TRP A 948 5.63 -6.22 46.84
CA TRP A 948 4.48 -5.55 46.25
C TRP A 948 3.42 -5.11 47.26
N LYS A 949 3.22 -5.88 48.34
CA LYS A 949 2.28 -5.49 49.42
C LYS A 949 2.84 -4.33 50.24
N ASP A 950 4.14 -4.36 50.51
CA ASP A 950 4.80 -3.30 51.27
C ASP A 950 4.96 -2.01 50.45
N ARG A 951 5.38 -2.09 49.17
CA ARG A 951 5.43 -0.93 48.26
C ARG A 951 4.08 -0.21 48.13
N LYS A 952 2.97 -0.95 47.98
CA LYS A 952 1.61 -0.34 47.93
C LYS A 952 1.25 0.40 49.23
N LYS A 953 1.80 -0.02 50.37
CA LYS A 953 1.56 0.60 51.66
C LYS A 953 2.37 1.89 51.81
N GLU A 954 3.65 1.86 51.41
CA GLU A 954 4.51 3.05 51.37
C GLU A 954 4.02 4.09 50.35
N GLU A 955 3.67 3.67 49.14
CA GLU A 955 3.15 4.54 48.07
C GLU A 955 1.86 5.25 48.50
N LYS A 956 0.94 4.53 49.17
CA LYS A 956 -0.27 5.11 49.75
C LYS A 956 0.06 6.14 50.83
N ASP A 957 0.96 5.81 51.76
CA ASP A 957 1.35 6.71 52.86
C ASP A 957 2.09 7.97 52.34
N LEU A 958 2.79 7.86 51.21
CA LEU A 958 3.41 8.98 50.50
C LEU A 958 2.38 9.87 49.78
N ILE A 959 1.39 9.25 49.13
CA ILE A 959 0.26 9.93 48.48
C ILE A 959 -0.56 10.72 49.51
N ASP A 960 -0.91 10.11 50.66
CA ASP A 960 -1.70 10.76 51.69
C ASP A 960 -0.96 11.97 52.31
N LYS A 961 0.37 11.89 52.49
CA LYS A 961 1.22 13.02 52.92
C LYS A 961 1.27 14.14 51.88
N LEU A 962 1.39 13.81 50.59
CA LEU A 962 1.42 14.81 49.51
C LEU A 962 0.05 15.49 49.34
N LEU A 963 -1.06 14.76 49.40
CA LEU A 963 -2.40 15.34 49.36
C LEU A 963 -2.65 16.29 50.54
N ALA A 964 -2.16 15.95 51.74
CA ALA A 964 -2.18 16.83 52.90
C ALA A 964 -1.29 18.09 52.77
N HIS A 965 -0.26 18.04 51.92
CA HIS A 965 0.58 19.20 51.59
C HIS A 965 -0.09 20.10 50.54
N PHE A 966 -0.65 19.52 49.47
CA PHE A 966 -1.35 20.28 48.43
C PHE A 966 -2.62 20.97 48.94
N SER A 967 -3.33 20.39 49.92
CA SER A 967 -4.52 21.01 50.53
C SER A 967 -4.24 22.30 51.32
N LYS A 968 -2.95 22.66 51.54
CA LYS A 968 -2.52 23.89 52.23
C LYS A 968 -1.97 24.96 51.28
N SER A 969 -1.87 24.69 49.98
CA SER A 969 -1.23 25.59 49.00
C SER A 969 -2.24 26.30 48.10
N ASN A 970 -2.55 27.56 48.42
CA ASN A 970 -3.35 28.45 47.56
C ASN A 970 -2.47 29.21 46.55
N GLN A 971 -1.71 28.50 45.71
CA GLN A 971 -0.99 29.10 44.57
C GLN A 971 -1.66 28.77 43.24
N SER A 972 -1.68 29.73 42.32
CA SER A 972 -2.21 29.54 40.97
C SER A 972 -1.27 28.66 40.13
N PHE A 973 -1.69 27.43 39.85
CA PHE A 973 -0.88 26.50 39.07
C PHE A 973 -0.79 26.92 37.60
N SER A 974 0.45 27.06 37.10
CA SER A 974 0.72 27.22 35.67
C SER A 974 0.39 25.93 34.90
N LYS A 975 -0.33 26.05 33.78
CA LYS A 975 -0.66 24.91 32.91
C LYS A 975 0.48 24.63 31.93
N THR A 976 1.50 23.92 32.38
CA THR A 976 2.61 23.47 31.52
C THR A 976 2.16 22.31 30.63
N LYS A 977 2.33 22.42 29.31
CA LYS A 977 2.21 21.27 28.40
C LYS A 977 3.50 20.45 28.47
N VAL A 978 3.39 19.14 28.68
CA VAL A 978 4.53 18.20 28.70
C VAL A 978 4.43 17.28 27.48
N HIS A 979 5.53 17.11 26.76
CA HIS A 979 5.63 16.14 25.68
C HIS A 979 6.17 14.81 26.22
N LEU A 980 5.30 13.81 26.27
CA LEU A 980 5.66 12.43 26.62
C LEU A 980 6.36 11.75 25.43
N HIS A 981 7.34 10.90 25.72
CA HIS A 981 8.01 10.08 24.71
C HIS A 981 7.57 8.61 24.83
N GLY A 982 7.27 7.96 23.70
CA GLY A 982 6.69 6.62 23.63
C GLY A 982 5.35 6.60 22.88
N PRO A 983 4.59 5.49 22.91
CA PRO A 983 4.94 4.20 23.53
C PRO A 983 6.16 3.51 22.90
N THR A 984 6.98 2.85 23.72
CA THR A 984 8.12 2.02 23.31
C THR A 984 8.04 0.64 23.96
N SER A 985 8.30 -0.44 23.22
CA SER A 985 8.51 -1.79 23.78
C SER A 985 9.98 -2.19 23.59
N SER A 986 10.55 -2.88 24.57
CA SER A 986 11.91 -3.43 24.50
C SER A 986 12.03 -4.61 23.52
N HIS A 987 10.91 -5.28 23.20
CA HIS A 987 10.84 -6.33 22.19
C HIS A 987 10.58 -5.81 20.77
N LYS A 988 10.68 -4.48 20.56
CA LYS A 988 10.59 -3.90 19.23
C LYS A 988 11.73 -4.41 18.35
N ILE A 989 11.37 -5.08 17.26
CA ILE A 989 12.33 -5.49 16.23
C ILE A 989 12.85 -4.24 15.53
N ASN A 990 14.17 -4.08 15.53
CA ASN A 990 14.85 -3.20 14.59
C ASN A 990 15.27 -4.06 13.38
N PHE A 991 15.04 -3.55 12.18
CA PHE A 991 15.48 -4.20 10.95
C PHE A 991 16.74 -3.52 10.41
N HIS A 992 17.57 -4.29 9.71
CA HIS A 992 18.73 -3.79 8.99
C HIS A 992 18.71 -4.29 7.54
N SER A 993 19.36 -3.54 6.64
CA SER A 993 19.44 -3.94 5.24
C SER A 993 20.45 -5.06 5.03
N LEU A 994 20.11 -6.00 4.14
CA LEU A 994 21.02 -7.03 3.64
C LEU A 994 22.04 -6.51 2.61
N SER A 995 21.84 -5.31 2.04
CA SER A 995 22.79 -4.70 1.09
C SER A 995 23.82 -3.85 1.84
N HIS A 996 25.11 -4.08 1.56
CA HIS A 996 26.24 -3.45 2.25
C HIS A 996 26.21 -1.91 2.17
N LYS A 997 26.01 -1.32 0.98
CA LYS A 997 25.94 0.16 0.81
C LYS A 997 24.81 0.81 1.62
N THR A 998 23.85 0.03 2.09
CA THR A 998 22.72 0.47 2.90
C THR A 998 22.74 -0.01 4.34
N HIS A 999 23.66 -0.91 4.70
CA HIS A 999 23.73 -1.54 6.02
C HIS A 999 23.92 -0.52 7.17
N PHE A 1000 24.75 0.50 6.96
CA PHE A 1000 24.98 1.58 7.93
C PHE A 1000 23.82 2.59 8.04
N LYS A 1001 22.81 2.55 7.15
CA LYS A 1001 21.68 3.48 7.19
C LYS A 1001 20.61 2.96 8.16
N THR A 1002 20.11 3.82 9.03
CA THR A 1002 19.04 3.44 9.96
C THR A 1002 17.75 3.14 9.18
N VAL A 1003 17.21 1.94 9.35
CA VAL A 1003 15.91 1.56 8.77
C VAL A 1003 14.78 2.04 9.69
N CYS A 1004 13.82 2.75 9.11
CA CYS A 1004 12.58 3.16 9.75
C CYS A 1004 11.41 2.65 8.92
N ILE A 1005 10.45 1.99 9.57
CA ILE A 1005 9.18 1.64 8.93
C ILE A 1005 8.22 2.81 9.12
N GLU A 1006 7.62 3.28 8.03
CA GLU A 1006 6.69 4.41 8.05
C GLU A 1006 5.41 4.07 8.80
N ARG A 1007 4.81 5.08 9.46
CA ARG A 1007 3.65 4.89 10.35
C ARG A 1007 2.38 4.43 9.63
N SER A 1008 2.32 4.61 8.32
CA SER A 1008 1.26 4.11 7.43
C SER A 1008 1.37 2.62 7.13
N SER A 1009 2.52 1.99 7.36
CA SER A 1009 2.70 0.56 7.10
C SER A 1009 2.16 -0.30 8.23
N ILE A 1010 1.60 -1.46 7.89
CA ILE A 1010 1.03 -2.43 8.83
C ILE A 1010 2.06 -2.85 9.89
N ASN A 1011 3.30 -3.12 9.48
CA ASN A 1011 4.39 -3.51 10.39
C ASN A 1011 5.21 -2.31 10.91
N SER A 1012 4.61 -1.12 11.03
CA SER A 1012 5.27 0.09 11.60
C SER A 1012 5.77 -0.09 13.04
N LEU A 1013 5.17 -1.03 13.77
CA LEU A 1013 5.69 -1.60 15.01
C LEU A 1013 5.73 -3.13 14.88
N ALA A 1014 6.91 -3.69 14.64
CA ALA A 1014 7.15 -5.12 14.72
C ALA A 1014 7.64 -5.48 16.13
N LEU A 1015 7.06 -6.52 16.74
CA LEU A 1015 7.50 -7.07 18.02
C LEU A 1015 8.03 -8.49 17.82
N ASN A 1016 9.13 -8.86 18.47
CA ASN A 1016 9.54 -10.25 18.48
C ASN A 1016 8.76 -11.00 19.56
N GLU A 1017 7.84 -11.86 19.13
CA GLU A 1017 7.09 -12.70 20.05
C GLU A 1017 7.97 -13.80 20.67
N ASN A 1018 8.97 -14.30 19.94
CA ASN A 1018 9.74 -15.49 20.30
C ASN A 1018 11.26 -15.19 20.26
N PRO A 1019 11.80 -14.38 21.20
CA PRO A 1019 13.19 -13.93 21.15
C PRO A 1019 14.21 -15.07 21.30
N HIS A 1020 13.84 -16.13 22.01
CA HIS A 1020 14.62 -17.36 22.19
C HIS A 1020 15.01 -18.06 20.87
N TYR A 1021 14.33 -17.79 19.75
CA TYR A 1021 14.73 -18.29 18.44
C TYR A 1021 15.83 -17.42 17.83
N LYS A 1022 17.04 -17.98 17.73
CA LYS A 1022 18.25 -17.32 17.22
C LYS A 1022 18.39 -17.29 15.69
N HIS A 1023 17.40 -17.80 14.94
CA HIS A 1023 17.43 -17.79 13.48
C HIS A 1023 16.94 -16.45 12.91
N GLN A 1024 17.39 -16.09 11.71
CA GLN A 1024 17.10 -14.77 11.16
C GLN A 1024 15.64 -14.64 10.70
N ARG A 1025 14.94 -13.61 11.19
CA ARG A 1025 13.65 -13.17 10.63
C ARG A 1025 13.84 -12.17 9.50
N MET A 1026 12.95 -12.24 8.51
CA MET A 1026 12.98 -11.43 7.29
C MET A 1026 11.72 -10.55 7.18
N LEU A 1027 11.92 -9.32 6.74
CA LEU A 1027 10.90 -8.35 6.36
C LEU A 1027 11.09 -8.01 4.89
N VAL A 1028 9.99 -8.00 4.13
CA VAL A 1028 9.95 -7.55 2.74
C VAL A 1028 9.26 -6.18 2.71
N ALA A 1029 9.85 -5.21 2.01
CA ALA A 1029 9.25 -3.89 1.83
C ALA A 1029 8.75 -3.70 0.39
N GLY A 1030 7.48 -3.33 0.23
CA GLY A 1030 6.92 -3.03 -1.08
C GLY A 1030 7.53 -1.77 -1.69
N THR A 1031 7.73 -0.73 -0.87
CA THR A 1031 8.38 0.52 -1.29
C THR A 1031 9.55 0.87 -0.36
N VAL A 1032 10.72 1.09 -0.96
CA VAL A 1032 11.94 1.54 -0.27
C VAL A 1032 12.28 2.96 -0.74
N SER A 1033 12.42 3.88 0.21
CA SER A 1033 12.74 5.29 -0.05
C SER A 1033 13.76 5.81 0.97
N VAL A 1034 14.27 7.03 0.78
CA VAL A 1034 15.19 7.67 1.73
C VAL A 1034 14.72 9.06 2.14
N ASN A 1035 15.02 9.42 3.39
CA ASN A 1035 14.82 10.77 3.88
C ASN A 1035 15.65 11.80 3.08
N SER A 1036 15.35 13.08 3.23
CA SER A 1036 16.00 14.16 2.47
C SER A 1036 17.53 14.20 2.61
N THR A 1037 18.07 13.74 3.74
CA THR A 1037 19.52 13.66 4.00
C THR A 1037 20.17 12.34 3.55
N GLY A 1038 19.40 11.37 3.05
CA GLY A 1038 19.91 10.05 2.62
C GLY A 1038 20.40 9.12 3.74
N THR A 1039 20.27 9.53 5.02
CA THR A 1039 20.80 8.84 6.21
C THR A 1039 19.87 7.78 6.79
N ARG A 1040 18.56 7.86 6.49
CA ARG A 1040 17.55 6.90 6.93
C ARG A 1040 16.82 6.30 5.73
N ILE A 1041 16.67 4.98 5.76
CA ILE A 1041 15.83 4.24 4.83
C ILE A 1041 14.42 4.21 5.41
N LEU A 1042 13.44 4.55 4.58
CA LEU A 1042 12.02 4.64 4.92
C LEU A 1042 11.29 3.53 4.16
N LEU A 1043 10.76 2.56 4.90
CA LEU A 1043 10.03 1.41 4.37
C LEU A 1043 8.53 1.63 4.46
N ASN A 1044 7.83 1.48 3.34
CA ASN A 1044 6.37 1.36 3.28
C ASN A 1044 5.98 -0.04 2.78
N ASP A 1045 4.70 -0.36 2.96
CA ASP A 1045 4.06 -1.55 2.38
C ASP A 1045 4.79 -2.84 2.81
N THR A 1046 5.10 -2.93 4.11
CA THR A 1046 5.99 -3.93 4.67
C THR A 1046 5.26 -5.19 5.14
N SER A 1047 5.84 -6.36 4.87
CA SER A 1047 5.33 -7.67 5.29
C SER A 1047 6.43 -8.46 6.01
N ILE A 1048 6.12 -9.00 7.20
CA ILE A 1048 7.01 -9.91 7.93
C ILE A 1048 6.86 -11.32 7.36
N MET A 1049 7.98 -11.96 7.02
CA MET A 1049 8.00 -13.35 6.55
C MET A 1049 7.93 -14.34 7.72
N PRO A 1050 7.44 -15.57 7.51
CA PRO A 1050 7.27 -16.52 8.60
C PRO A 1050 8.57 -17.02 9.26
N ASP A 1051 8.43 -17.49 10.49
CA ASP A 1051 9.51 -17.91 11.39
C ASP A 1051 9.99 -19.34 11.08
N ILE A 1052 10.69 -19.50 9.95
CA ILE A 1052 11.17 -20.78 9.42
C ILE A 1052 12.72 -20.75 9.37
N PRO A 1053 13.43 -21.73 9.99
CA PRO A 1053 14.90 -21.77 9.97
C PRO A 1053 15.48 -21.80 8.55
N GLY A 1054 16.47 -20.93 8.28
CA GLY A 1054 17.08 -20.77 6.96
C GLY A 1054 16.21 -20.11 5.89
N LEU A 1055 14.99 -19.65 6.21
CA LEU A 1055 14.09 -19.03 5.24
C LEU A 1055 14.70 -17.82 4.52
N PRO A 1056 15.38 -16.85 5.17
CA PRO A 1056 15.94 -15.70 4.47
C PRO A 1056 16.94 -16.12 3.39
N ALA A 1057 17.76 -17.13 3.68
CA ALA A 1057 18.71 -17.70 2.73
C ALA A 1057 18.00 -18.44 1.58
N LEU A 1058 17.02 -19.30 1.89
CA LEU A 1058 16.25 -20.03 0.87
C LEU A 1058 15.51 -19.10 -0.09
N VAL A 1059 14.81 -18.08 0.44
CA VAL A 1059 14.06 -17.10 -0.36
C VAL A 1059 15.01 -16.32 -1.27
N THR A 1060 16.12 -15.84 -0.71
CA THR A 1060 17.11 -15.06 -1.45
C THR A 1060 17.78 -15.90 -2.55
N MET A 1061 18.25 -17.11 -2.25
CA MET A 1061 18.80 -18.04 -3.25
C MET A 1061 17.77 -18.44 -4.32
N LEU A 1062 16.49 -18.60 -3.94
CA LEU A 1062 15.43 -18.97 -4.90
C LEU A 1062 15.16 -17.86 -5.93
N PHE A 1063 15.14 -16.59 -5.52
CA PHE A 1063 14.74 -15.48 -6.38
C PHE A 1063 15.89 -14.63 -6.94
N THR A 1064 17.10 -14.77 -6.42
CA THR A 1064 18.27 -14.05 -6.94
C THR A 1064 18.62 -14.45 -8.39
N PRO A 1065 19.01 -13.52 -9.28
CA PRO A 1065 19.41 -13.86 -10.64
C PRO A 1065 20.58 -14.85 -10.70
N VAL A 1066 21.63 -14.57 -9.92
CA VAL A 1066 22.90 -15.34 -9.85
C VAL A 1066 23.33 -15.44 -8.40
N MET A 1067 23.88 -16.59 -7.99
CA MET A 1067 24.55 -16.74 -6.70
C MET A 1067 25.93 -17.39 -6.80
N GLU A 1068 26.79 -17.09 -5.82
CA GLU A 1068 28.08 -17.73 -5.59
C GLU A 1068 28.12 -18.30 -4.16
N LEU A 1069 28.12 -19.63 -4.03
CA LEU A 1069 28.13 -20.32 -2.74
C LEU A 1069 29.49 -20.17 -2.03
N ARG A 1070 29.45 -19.83 -0.75
CA ARG A 1070 30.61 -19.79 0.15
C ARG A 1070 30.77 -21.14 0.87
N THR A 1071 32.02 -21.52 1.12
CA THR A 1071 32.36 -22.71 1.94
C THR A 1071 33.21 -22.29 3.13
N ASN A 1072 33.40 -23.21 4.08
CA ASN A 1072 34.51 -23.12 5.02
C ASN A 1072 35.86 -23.38 4.31
N GLU A 1073 36.98 -23.13 5.01
CA GLU A 1073 38.35 -23.33 4.51
C GLU A 1073 38.60 -24.77 4.02
N GLU A 1074 38.12 -25.76 4.78
CA GLU A 1074 38.26 -27.19 4.46
C GLU A 1074 37.34 -27.65 3.31
N ARG A 1075 36.42 -26.80 2.84
CA ARG A 1075 35.37 -27.09 1.85
C ARG A 1075 34.47 -28.28 2.21
N THR A 1076 34.23 -28.52 3.49
CA THR A 1076 33.39 -29.62 4.00
C THR A 1076 31.91 -29.23 4.17
N TYR A 1077 31.56 -27.94 4.19
CA TYR A 1077 30.17 -27.46 4.19
C TYR A 1077 30.04 -26.02 3.65
N TYR A 1078 28.80 -25.63 3.31
CA TYR A 1078 28.48 -24.25 2.89
C TYR A 1078 28.30 -23.32 4.09
N THR A 1079 28.91 -22.14 4.05
CA THR A 1079 28.86 -21.11 5.11
C THR A 1079 27.92 -19.95 4.78
N GLY A 1080 27.61 -19.75 3.50
CA GLY A 1080 26.85 -18.61 3.01
C GLY A 1080 26.72 -18.59 1.49
N ALA A 1081 26.22 -17.48 0.94
CA ALA A 1081 26.21 -17.22 -0.50
C ALA A 1081 26.14 -15.72 -0.81
N LEU A 1082 26.90 -15.27 -1.82
CA LEU A 1082 26.72 -13.94 -2.40
C LEU A 1082 25.69 -14.02 -3.52
N CYS A 1083 24.63 -13.20 -3.44
CA CYS A 1083 23.47 -13.22 -4.31
C CYS A 1083 23.29 -11.87 -5.01
N GLY A 1084 23.01 -11.85 -6.31
CA GLY A 1084 22.82 -10.61 -7.06
C GLY A 1084 22.84 -10.81 -8.57
N LEU A 1085 23.41 -9.86 -9.30
CA LEU A 1085 23.56 -9.95 -10.77
C LEU A 1085 24.86 -10.65 -11.22
N GLY A 1086 25.77 -10.96 -10.31
CA GLY A 1086 27.12 -11.42 -10.63
C GLY A 1086 28.05 -10.26 -10.99
N TRP A 1087 29.16 -10.56 -11.65
CA TRP A 1087 30.27 -9.63 -11.85
C TRP A 1087 30.64 -9.38 -13.31
N ASN A 1088 31.33 -8.27 -13.54
CA ASN A 1088 31.94 -7.94 -14.82
C ASN A 1088 33.26 -8.71 -14.98
N SER A 1089 33.37 -9.54 -16.02
CA SER A 1089 34.55 -10.37 -16.25
C SER A 1089 35.84 -9.58 -16.57
N GLN A 1090 35.73 -8.31 -16.96
CA GLN A 1090 36.87 -7.44 -17.26
C GLN A 1090 37.34 -6.65 -16.03
N THR A 1091 36.42 -6.06 -15.25
CA THR A 1091 36.78 -5.25 -14.08
C THR A 1091 36.89 -6.05 -12.78
N GLN A 1092 36.31 -7.26 -12.72
CA GLN A 1092 36.18 -8.09 -11.52
C GLN A 1092 35.32 -7.47 -10.41
N GLU A 1093 34.52 -6.45 -10.73
CA GLU A 1093 33.56 -5.82 -9.83
C GLU A 1093 32.14 -6.37 -10.04
N GLY A 1094 31.30 -6.32 -9.01
CA GLY A 1094 29.86 -6.64 -9.12
C GLY A 1094 29.16 -5.75 -10.15
N LEU A 1095 28.17 -6.30 -10.86
CA LEU A 1095 27.43 -5.56 -11.89
C LEU A 1095 26.48 -4.53 -11.30
N LEU A 1096 25.88 -4.82 -10.14
CA LEU A 1096 25.01 -3.90 -9.40
C LEU A 1096 25.26 -4.09 -7.89
N PRO A 1097 26.46 -3.71 -7.38
CA PRO A 1097 26.92 -4.06 -6.03
C PRO A 1097 26.04 -3.50 -4.91
N ASP A 1098 25.21 -2.51 -5.23
CA ASP A 1098 24.29 -1.86 -4.29
C ASP A 1098 23.07 -2.73 -3.99
N HIS A 1099 22.83 -3.77 -4.80
CA HIS A 1099 21.75 -4.75 -4.68
C HIS A 1099 22.29 -6.15 -4.36
N ASP A 1100 23.62 -6.34 -4.32
CA ASP A 1100 24.23 -7.61 -3.95
C ASP A 1100 23.98 -7.88 -2.44
N ILE A 1101 23.57 -9.11 -2.13
CA ILE A 1101 23.24 -9.59 -0.78
C ILE A 1101 24.24 -10.69 -0.42
N GLU A 1102 25.07 -10.48 0.60
CA GLU A 1102 25.89 -11.54 1.19
C GLU A 1102 25.08 -12.22 2.31
N LEU A 1103 24.76 -13.50 2.10
CA LEU A 1103 24.06 -14.34 3.07
C LEU A 1103 25.08 -15.09 3.92
N THR A 1104 24.88 -15.10 5.23
CA THR A 1104 25.45 -16.11 6.14
C THR A 1104 24.37 -17.13 6.49
N PHE A 1105 24.75 -18.40 6.64
CA PHE A 1105 23.80 -19.47 6.92
C PHE A 1105 23.70 -19.76 8.42
N ASP A 1106 22.48 -19.72 8.95
CA ASP A 1106 22.09 -20.10 10.32
C ASP A 1106 21.60 -21.57 10.43
N VAL A 1107 21.49 -22.25 9.28
CA VAL A 1107 21.22 -23.68 9.17
C VAL A 1107 22.14 -24.33 8.14
N ARG A 1108 22.36 -25.63 8.29
CA ARG A 1108 23.18 -26.42 7.38
C ARG A 1108 22.43 -26.67 6.07
N PHE A 1109 22.98 -26.16 4.97
CA PHE A 1109 22.56 -26.45 3.61
C PHE A 1109 23.49 -27.47 2.95
N ASP A 1110 22.94 -28.28 2.04
CA ASP A 1110 23.67 -29.27 1.25
C ASP A 1110 23.37 -29.18 -0.26
N VAL A 1111 23.94 -30.10 -1.03
CA VAL A 1111 23.77 -30.17 -2.50
C VAL A 1111 22.32 -30.47 -2.89
N GLU A 1112 21.55 -31.19 -2.07
CA GLU A 1112 20.14 -31.49 -2.35
C GLU A 1112 19.28 -30.22 -2.26
N ASP A 1113 19.57 -29.34 -1.30
CA ASP A 1113 18.91 -28.03 -1.18
C ASP A 1113 19.10 -27.18 -2.45
N ILE A 1114 20.34 -27.10 -2.95
CA ILE A 1114 20.64 -26.35 -4.18
C ILE A 1114 20.02 -27.02 -5.41
N THR A 1115 19.94 -28.35 -5.41
CA THR A 1115 19.30 -29.12 -6.48
C THR A 1115 17.79 -28.86 -6.53
N GLU A 1116 17.09 -28.82 -5.38
CA GLU A 1116 15.65 -28.54 -5.34
C GLU A 1116 15.34 -27.06 -5.62
N ILE A 1117 16.18 -26.12 -5.19
CA ILE A 1117 16.10 -24.70 -5.63
C ILE A 1117 16.15 -24.61 -7.16
N ASN A 1118 17.12 -25.29 -7.78
CA ASN A 1118 17.24 -25.32 -9.23
C ASN A 1118 16.05 -26.03 -9.89
N ALA A 1119 15.56 -27.13 -9.34
CA ALA A 1119 14.40 -27.85 -9.87
C ALA A 1119 13.11 -27.00 -9.81
N LEU A 1120 12.92 -26.19 -8.76
CA LEU A 1120 11.86 -25.20 -8.67
C LEU A 1120 12.05 -24.08 -9.71
N ARG A 1121 13.27 -23.53 -9.87
CA ARG A 1121 13.57 -22.53 -10.92
C ARG A 1121 13.27 -23.08 -12.33
N VAL A 1122 13.56 -24.35 -12.59
CA VAL A 1122 13.16 -25.07 -13.83
C VAL A 1122 11.63 -25.14 -13.96
N ALA A 1123 10.89 -25.52 -12.93
CA ALA A 1123 9.43 -25.60 -12.96
C ALA A 1123 8.78 -24.23 -13.27
N ILE A 1124 9.25 -23.17 -12.60
CA ILE A 1124 8.83 -21.79 -12.87
C ILE A 1124 9.12 -21.41 -14.32
N ASN A 1125 10.35 -21.61 -14.80
CA ASN A 1125 10.73 -21.32 -16.19
C ASN A 1125 9.91 -22.12 -17.21
N ARG A 1126 9.49 -23.36 -16.92
CA ARG A 1126 8.62 -24.13 -17.82
C ARG A 1126 7.23 -23.52 -17.94
N LEU A 1127 6.70 -22.95 -16.87
CA LEU A 1127 5.41 -22.27 -16.89
C LEU A 1127 5.48 -20.92 -17.63
N VAL A 1128 6.49 -20.08 -17.36
CA VAL A 1128 6.56 -18.71 -17.94
C VAL A 1128 7.41 -18.57 -19.22
N CYS A 1129 8.30 -19.52 -19.56
CA CYS A 1129 9.32 -19.35 -20.61
C CYS A 1129 9.36 -20.48 -21.68
N GLU A 1130 8.20 -20.97 -22.15
CA GLU A 1130 8.14 -21.88 -23.31
C GLU A 1130 8.56 -21.18 -24.64
N GLY A 1131 8.57 -19.85 -24.69
CA GLY A 1131 9.02 -19.06 -25.84
C GLY A 1131 8.69 -17.58 -25.67
N PRO A 1132 8.76 -16.76 -26.74
CA PRO A 1132 8.32 -15.36 -26.67
C PRO A 1132 6.86 -15.21 -26.20
N SER A 1133 6.04 -16.23 -26.41
CA SER A 1133 4.62 -16.30 -26.04
C SER A 1133 4.33 -16.85 -24.63
N GLY A 1134 5.32 -17.37 -23.89
CA GLY A 1134 5.12 -17.91 -22.53
C GLY A 1134 3.93 -18.88 -22.41
N THR A 1135 3.03 -18.60 -21.47
CA THR A 1135 1.81 -19.36 -21.14
C THR A 1135 0.74 -19.42 -22.24
N LEU A 1136 0.82 -18.58 -23.28
CA LEU A 1136 -0.22 -18.45 -24.32
C LEU A 1136 -0.57 -19.76 -25.05
N HIS A 1137 0.39 -20.69 -25.16
CA HIS A 1137 0.22 -21.96 -25.90
C HIS A 1137 -0.08 -23.16 -24.99
N LEU A 1138 -0.27 -22.93 -23.68
CA LEU A 1138 -0.53 -23.99 -22.71
C LEU A 1138 -2.05 -24.23 -22.54
N GLY A 1139 -2.49 -25.48 -22.63
CA GLY A 1139 -3.84 -25.87 -22.21
C GLY A 1139 -4.00 -25.78 -20.68
N ARG A 1140 -5.22 -25.52 -20.20
CA ARG A 1140 -5.52 -25.34 -18.76
C ARG A 1140 -4.99 -26.49 -17.90
N ASP A 1141 -5.20 -27.73 -18.31
CA ASP A 1141 -4.73 -28.93 -17.60
C ASP A 1141 -3.20 -29.03 -17.53
N ARG A 1142 -2.48 -28.38 -18.46
CA ARG A 1142 -1.00 -28.31 -18.44
C ARG A 1142 -0.52 -27.18 -17.54
N ILE A 1143 -1.23 -26.05 -17.52
CA ILE A 1143 -0.98 -24.95 -16.56
C ILE A 1143 -1.18 -25.45 -15.13
N SER A 1144 -2.33 -26.06 -14.83
CA SER A 1144 -2.65 -26.56 -13.49
C SER A 1144 -1.61 -27.56 -12.96
N ARG A 1145 -1.18 -28.53 -13.78
CA ARG A 1145 -0.10 -29.47 -13.40
C ARG A 1145 1.27 -28.81 -13.18
N LEU A 1146 1.58 -27.73 -13.91
CA LEU A 1146 2.82 -26.98 -13.71
C LEU A 1146 2.75 -26.10 -12.45
N GLN A 1147 1.59 -25.50 -12.14
CA GLN A 1147 1.34 -24.80 -10.88
C GLN A 1147 1.44 -25.76 -9.68
N GLU A 1148 0.94 -26.99 -9.83
CA GLU A 1148 1.05 -28.05 -8.82
C GLU A 1148 2.51 -28.49 -8.60
N ASP A 1149 3.29 -28.80 -9.65
CA ASP A 1149 4.74 -29.09 -9.54
C ASP A 1149 5.50 -27.92 -8.88
N CYS A 1150 5.19 -26.66 -9.21
CA CYS A 1150 5.76 -25.49 -8.53
C CYS A 1150 5.44 -25.45 -7.03
N ARG A 1151 4.18 -25.67 -6.63
CA ARG A 1151 3.78 -25.68 -5.20
C ARG A 1151 4.40 -26.84 -4.44
N ASP A 1152 4.40 -28.04 -4.99
CA ASP A 1152 4.94 -29.24 -4.34
C ASP A 1152 6.45 -29.16 -4.12
N ARG A 1153 7.17 -28.52 -5.04
CA ARG A 1153 8.61 -28.22 -4.89
C ARG A 1153 8.86 -27.17 -3.84
N LEU A 1154 8.07 -26.10 -3.84
CA LEU A 1154 8.16 -25.03 -2.83
C LEU A 1154 7.92 -25.58 -1.41
N ILE A 1155 6.90 -26.41 -1.24
CA ILE A 1155 6.61 -27.08 0.04
C ILE A 1155 7.79 -27.97 0.43
N ARG A 1156 8.25 -28.88 -0.44
CA ARG A 1156 9.42 -29.75 -0.16
C ARG A 1156 10.67 -28.98 0.27
N LEU A 1157 10.97 -27.85 -0.39
CA LEU A 1157 12.12 -27.03 -0.07
C LEU A 1157 12.05 -26.46 1.36
N PHE A 1158 10.89 -26.02 1.82
CA PHE A 1158 10.72 -25.49 3.17
C PHE A 1158 10.44 -26.55 4.25
N THR A 1159 9.87 -27.69 3.88
CA THR A 1159 9.52 -28.80 4.79
C THR A 1159 10.47 -29.99 4.64
N LYS A 1160 11.77 -29.73 4.43
CA LYS A 1160 12.80 -30.77 4.32
C LYS A 1160 12.78 -31.68 5.56
N SER A 1161 12.82 -32.99 5.33
CA SER A 1161 12.78 -34.03 6.36
C SER A 1161 13.95 -34.99 6.17
N PRO A 1162 14.86 -35.14 7.16
CA PRO A 1162 14.86 -34.45 8.46
C PRO A 1162 15.05 -32.92 8.33
N PRO A 1163 14.61 -32.13 9.33
CA PRO A 1163 14.83 -30.68 9.35
C PRO A 1163 16.32 -30.31 9.28
N ARG A 1164 16.63 -29.13 8.73
CA ARG A 1164 18.01 -28.63 8.64
C ARG A 1164 18.59 -28.40 10.04
N GLU A 1165 19.83 -28.87 10.22
CA GLU A 1165 20.61 -28.69 11.44
C GLU A 1165 20.91 -27.20 11.65
N ALA A 1166 20.68 -26.67 12.86
CA ALA A 1166 21.00 -25.28 13.18
C ALA A 1166 22.51 -25.11 13.39
N VAL A 1167 23.09 -24.03 12.87
CA VAL A 1167 24.53 -23.73 12.98
C VAL A 1167 24.77 -22.28 13.37
N THR A 1168 25.88 -22.01 14.05
CA THR A 1168 26.33 -20.63 14.28
C THR A 1168 26.79 -20.03 12.95
N PRO A 1169 26.29 -18.86 12.51
CA PRO A 1169 26.71 -18.23 11.27
C PRO A 1169 28.22 -17.97 11.21
N VAL A 1170 28.86 -18.39 10.12
CA VAL A 1170 30.29 -18.17 9.87
C VAL A 1170 30.46 -17.21 8.70
N TYR A 1171 31.09 -16.06 8.94
CA TYR A 1171 31.39 -15.07 7.91
C TYR A 1171 32.57 -15.53 7.05
N PHE A 1172 32.48 -15.32 5.73
CA PHE A 1172 33.56 -15.60 4.80
C PHE A 1172 34.63 -14.50 4.88
N GLU A 1173 35.92 -14.86 4.88
CA GLU A 1173 37.03 -13.90 5.16
C GLU A 1173 37.02 -12.64 4.26
N LYS A 1174 36.61 -12.82 3.00
CA LYS A 1174 36.56 -11.78 1.98
C LYS A 1174 35.11 -11.56 1.57
N LEU A 1175 34.37 -10.84 2.41
CA LEU A 1175 32.98 -10.47 2.12
C LEU A 1175 32.85 -9.71 0.78
N GLU A 1176 31.68 -9.82 0.15
CA GLU A 1176 31.19 -8.95 -0.94
C GLU A 1176 31.94 -9.01 -2.28
N LYS A 1177 32.99 -9.83 -2.40
CA LYS A 1177 33.67 -10.05 -3.69
C LYS A 1177 33.12 -11.29 -4.39
N TRP A 1178 32.77 -11.12 -5.65
CA TRP A 1178 32.47 -12.21 -6.58
C TRP A 1178 33.75 -12.93 -7.05
N ASN A 1179 33.58 -14.06 -7.72
CA ASN A 1179 34.63 -14.84 -8.38
C ASN A 1179 35.72 -15.35 -7.42
N GLN A 1180 35.32 -15.79 -6.22
CA GLN A 1180 36.24 -16.29 -5.20
C GLN A 1180 36.30 -17.82 -5.10
N VAL A 1181 35.34 -18.50 -5.70
CA VAL A 1181 35.35 -19.97 -5.83
C VAL A 1181 36.19 -20.36 -7.04
N ASP A 1182 37.11 -21.30 -6.87
CA ASP A 1182 37.90 -21.86 -7.98
C ASP A 1182 36.94 -22.44 -9.07
N PRO A 1183 37.03 -21.97 -10.33
CA PRO A 1183 36.16 -22.44 -11.41
C PRO A 1183 36.19 -23.96 -11.65
N SER A 1184 37.26 -24.66 -11.26
CA SER A 1184 37.35 -26.12 -11.36
C SER A 1184 36.45 -26.87 -10.35
N LEU A 1185 36.05 -26.21 -9.27
CA LEU A 1185 35.13 -26.72 -8.25
C LEU A 1185 33.66 -26.41 -8.55
N ARG A 1186 33.40 -25.65 -9.62
CA ARG A 1186 32.08 -25.15 -10.01
C ARG A 1186 31.45 -26.08 -11.04
N MET A 1187 30.40 -26.79 -10.64
CA MET A 1187 29.58 -27.58 -11.56
C MET A 1187 28.42 -26.74 -12.09
N ASP A 1188 28.54 -26.24 -13.32
CA ASP A 1188 27.44 -25.56 -14.02
C ASP A 1188 26.36 -26.56 -14.46
N ILE A 1189 25.10 -26.28 -14.11
CA ILE A 1189 23.96 -27.15 -14.42
C ILE A 1189 23.29 -26.68 -15.72
N VAL A 1190 23.26 -27.55 -16.73
CA VAL A 1190 22.66 -27.28 -18.05
C VAL A 1190 21.37 -28.09 -18.23
N GLU A 1191 20.26 -27.43 -18.61
CA GLU A 1191 19.01 -28.13 -18.93
C GLU A 1191 19.18 -29.08 -20.15
N PRO A 1192 18.81 -30.37 -20.05
CA PRO A 1192 18.83 -31.27 -21.18
C PRO A 1192 17.85 -30.83 -22.29
N GLY A 1193 18.35 -30.68 -23.52
CA GLY A 1193 17.51 -30.61 -24.72
C GLY A 1193 17.13 -29.22 -25.27
N ARG A 1194 17.69 -28.10 -24.76
CA ARG A 1194 17.49 -26.76 -25.35
C ARG A 1194 18.75 -26.18 -25.99
N GLY A 1195 18.78 -26.11 -27.31
CA GLY A 1195 19.78 -25.34 -28.06
C GLY A 1195 19.53 -23.83 -27.98
N LYS A 1196 20.61 -23.06 -27.80
CA LYS A 1196 20.73 -21.58 -27.87
C LYS A 1196 19.56 -20.75 -27.29
N THR A 1197 19.74 -20.34 -26.03
CA THR A 1197 19.36 -19.02 -25.50
C THR A 1197 17.97 -18.48 -25.85
N LYS A 1198 16.92 -19.15 -25.34
CA LYS A 1198 15.65 -18.46 -25.03
C LYS A 1198 15.82 -17.63 -23.75
N ALA A 1199 15.20 -16.46 -23.69
CA ALA A 1199 15.18 -15.63 -22.48
C ALA A 1199 14.38 -16.32 -21.35
N VAL A 1200 15.09 -16.88 -20.37
CA VAL A 1200 14.54 -17.46 -19.14
C VAL A 1200 14.33 -16.38 -18.06
N LEU A 1201 13.47 -16.66 -17.09
CA LEU A 1201 13.25 -15.77 -15.94
C LEU A 1201 14.36 -15.96 -14.89
N PHE A 1202 14.68 -17.22 -14.59
CA PHE A 1202 15.73 -17.58 -13.62
C PHE A 1202 16.82 -18.41 -14.31
N GLN A 1203 18.10 -18.05 -14.16
CA GLN A 1203 19.20 -18.93 -14.56
C GLN A 1203 19.37 -20.07 -13.55
N LEU A 1204 19.94 -21.21 -13.94
CA LEU A 1204 20.25 -22.26 -12.97
C LEU A 1204 21.55 -21.91 -12.25
N HIS A 1205 21.55 -22.09 -10.93
CA HIS A 1205 22.70 -21.81 -10.09
C HIS A 1205 23.73 -22.94 -10.20
N PRO A 1206 25.03 -22.63 -10.25
CA PRO A 1206 26.07 -23.63 -10.16
C PRO A 1206 26.09 -24.28 -8.77
N VAL A 1207 26.63 -25.49 -8.69
CA VAL A 1207 26.94 -26.16 -7.42
C VAL A 1207 28.45 -26.09 -7.19
N THR A 1208 28.87 -25.55 -6.05
CA THR A 1208 30.25 -25.65 -5.59
C THR A 1208 30.46 -27.02 -4.96
N LEU A 1209 31.41 -27.81 -5.48
CA LEU A 1209 31.71 -29.14 -4.98
C LEU A 1209 32.36 -29.06 -3.59
N LEU A 1210 31.83 -29.83 -2.64
CA LEU A 1210 32.39 -30.01 -1.31
C LEU A 1210 33.39 -31.19 -1.30
N ASN A 1211 34.39 -31.11 -0.43
CA ASN A 1211 35.25 -32.24 -0.08
C ASN A 1211 34.43 -33.25 0.73
N THR A 1212 34.37 -34.49 0.24
CA THR A 1212 33.75 -35.67 0.90
C THR A 1212 34.70 -36.35 1.87
#